data_AF-A0A957XU61-F1
#
_entry.id   AF-A0A957XU61-F1
#
_cell.length_a   1.000
_cell.length_b   1.000
_cell.length_c   1.000
_cell.angle_alpha   90.00
_cell.angle_beta   90.00
_cell.angle_gamma   90.00
#
_symmetry.space_group_name_H-M   'P 1'
#
loop_
_entity.id
_entity.type
_entity.pdbx_description
1 polymer ?
#
loop_
_entity_poly.entity_id
_entity_poly.type
_entity_poly.pdbx_seq_one_letter_code
_entity_poly.pdbx_strand_id
1 'polypeptide(L)'
;MSAAGDVGQRRLYRLGALAILLTAWALLLFRLNYVPPGLQHDQMFNSLDALSIGRDNLPIYFPANFGREALGIYPVAVMFQLAGGHFVWSLRFTSVFWGMIALSLALVLARRYLPHGAALIAAALLAGSFWFLFTARLGLEPAALIPLATATIYFLHRGLSSHAWRDFVVAGVAGGLSVHTYLASRGLFLLVVLLLGYEAVIWLLGKLRREQGGLAQTAIPGLLVATAIMAAVSAPLFIYLQTQPGTGDLRVGELGGAASALLAGNVQPLLANVRETVLAVLWSGPLSIPYQYNVPGRPVLSPVLACFFLVGLALTIVRLRRASEFLLLAALLVGLAPDFITGADALHMRGVIALPLIFIVVARGLWETGRFLVGVLARRGSGSRAAWTGALAVLLLLLLGWHVVSSSVAYFVDWAQAEPTQRVYNADYRAVAAFLDADPANEPVFVGSDRLLDLDREVYQLYQPKQPVTAWFPAGDNLPLPPAGQAMYFLPTSVDTLSPASALLVAAAHERFALPGPDNRYDLVEGLRLSADDVAQVMKDANAQPLASPPVYGDALRLDAAGARQQDDVMALLTRWTVVGSWPYATPPGLPRQPIKFSVSLVDDAGYTWARVDQPGSLPWTFWRPGDSYLELTRLPLPADLPPDDYTVRLALYDDVGGTAMVASAGVAAAADAAIATAQVSLPVAGAPPAAPYPFDQIAGGEALAPVGRWEPVDVLVAGVPGDVHLSWQAGGALVTQNLHFRLRAVEQDGSVLWEQAIDPSQQLPALWPAGQVYRLTHRMLPQASTAGTSDVRLEVCALQNDTELACGLAGQPQVVVQPPVLVLPQTPQYDADADWDGQLALAGYDLAREPESIHLTLYWKVGDAPTAPLKRFVHAVDASGQIVAQADAIPINGALPMPVWRAGEYVTDQVELPTSAQVDVASLCVGWYQPESGERLPVRLLSGEEAADRQVCLPLR
;
A
#
# COMPACT_ATOMS: atom_id res chain seq x y z
N MET A 1 -22.75 21.54 65.88
CA MET A 1 -23.29 21.13 64.56
C MET A 1 -23.89 19.74 64.74
N SER A 2 -25.22 19.62 64.65
CA SER A 2 -25.99 18.45 65.08
C SER A 2 -25.93 17.29 64.08
N ALA A 3 -26.15 16.06 64.56
CA ALA A 3 -26.24 14.84 63.75
C ALA A 3 -27.22 14.95 62.56
N ALA A 4 -28.23 15.82 62.66
CA ALA A 4 -29.17 16.12 61.56
C ALA A 4 -28.50 16.80 60.35
N GLY A 5 -27.46 17.61 60.56
CA GLY A 5 -26.72 18.28 59.48
C GLY A 5 -25.83 17.33 58.65
N ASP A 6 -25.23 16.32 59.30
CA ASP A 6 -24.43 15.28 58.62
C ASP A 6 -25.32 14.33 57.80
N VAL A 7 -26.50 13.97 58.32
CA VAL A 7 -27.50 13.17 57.58
C VAL A 7 -27.97 13.89 56.31
N GLY A 8 -28.25 15.20 56.40
CA GLY A 8 -28.64 16.02 55.25
C GLY A 8 -27.57 16.08 54.16
N GLN A 9 -26.30 16.29 54.54
CA GLN A 9 -25.19 16.33 53.58
C GLN A 9 -24.94 14.99 52.89
N ARG A 10 -25.03 13.87 53.62
CA ARG A 10 -24.90 12.52 53.04
C ARG A 10 -26.03 12.22 52.07
N ARG A 11 -27.27 12.64 52.38
CA ARG A 11 -28.41 12.49 51.48
C ARG A 11 -28.21 13.29 50.19
N LEU A 12 -27.78 14.54 50.29
CA LEU A 12 -27.52 15.39 49.13
C LEU A 12 -26.39 14.83 48.25
N TYR A 13 -25.32 14.32 48.86
CA TYR A 13 -24.24 13.66 48.13
C TYR A 13 -24.73 12.44 47.35
N ARG A 14 -25.54 11.57 47.98
CA ARG A 14 -26.11 10.39 47.31
C ARG A 14 -27.04 10.76 46.16
N LEU A 15 -27.86 11.79 46.34
CA LEU A 15 -28.74 12.30 45.27
C LEU A 15 -27.92 12.88 44.10
N GLY A 16 -26.86 13.64 44.39
CA GLY A 16 -25.96 14.17 43.37
C GLY A 16 -25.22 13.05 42.62
N ALA A 17 -24.73 12.03 43.34
CA ALA A 17 -24.10 10.87 42.74
C ALA A 17 -25.06 10.11 41.82
N LEU A 18 -26.30 9.88 42.29
CA LEU A 18 -27.35 9.24 41.49
C LEU A 18 -27.67 10.05 40.22
N ALA A 19 -27.81 11.38 40.34
CA ALA A 19 -28.06 12.24 39.19
C ALA A 19 -26.94 12.17 38.14
N ILE A 20 -25.67 12.17 38.58
CA ILE A 20 -24.51 12.02 37.68
C ILE A 20 -24.54 10.65 36.98
N LEU A 21 -24.77 9.57 37.74
CA LEU A 21 -24.81 8.21 37.18
C LEU A 21 -25.97 8.05 36.18
N LEU A 22 -27.15 8.59 36.48
CA LEU A 22 -28.28 8.56 35.54
C LEU A 22 -28.02 9.41 34.29
N THR A 23 -27.37 10.56 34.44
CA THR A 23 -26.99 11.41 33.31
C THR A 23 -25.95 10.71 32.43
N ALA A 24 -24.93 10.10 33.04
CA ALA A 24 -23.94 9.30 32.33
C ALA A 24 -24.60 8.13 31.60
N TRP A 25 -25.50 7.40 32.25
CA TRP A 25 -26.28 6.32 31.64
C TRP A 25 -27.05 6.80 30.41
N ALA A 26 -27.77 7.93 30.52
CA ALA A 26 -28.50 8.52 29.40
C ALA A 26 -27.58 8.92 28.24
N LEU A 27 -26.44 9.56 28.52
CA LEU A 27 -25.46 9.93 27.50
C LEU A 27 -24.84 8.70 26.82
N LEU A 28 -24.50 7.66 27.58
CA LEU A 28 -23.87 6.46 27.04
C LEU A 28 -24.82 5.63 26.16
N LEU A 29 -26.12 5.62 26.45
CA LEU A 29 -27.12 4.92 25.63
C LEU A 29 -27.64 5.73 24.44
N PHE A 30 -27.46 7.06 24.45
CA PHE A 30 -27.97 7.92 23.38
C PHE A 30 -27.33 7.57 22.03
N ARG A 31 -28.17 7.17 21.07
CA ARG A 31 -27.76 6.74 19.72
C ARG A 31 -26.65 5.68 19.72
N LEU A 32 -26.65 4.75 20.68
CA LEU A 32 -25.59 3.73 20.82
C LEU A 32 -25.35 2.92 19.53
N ASN A 33 -26.40 2.68 18.75
CA ASN A 33 -26.31 1.96 17.46
C ASN A 33 -25.75 2.81 16.30
N TYR A 34 -25.66 4.14 16.45
CA TYR A 34 -25.32 5.08 15.36
C TYR A 34 -24.11 5.97 15.67
N VAL A 35 -23.66 6.02 16.92
CA VAL A 35 -22.43 6.76 17.29
C VAL A 35 -21.58 5.85 18.18
N PRO A 36 -20.35 5.47 17.75
CA PRO A 36 -19.69 5.78 16.45
C PRO A 36 -20.48 5.34 15.20
N PRO A 37 -20.18 5.88 14.00
CA PRO A 37 -21.08 5.73 12.83
C PRO A 37 -21.14 4.33 12.21
N GLY A 38 -20.12 3.51 12.40
CA GLY A 38 -20.09 2.10 12.00
C GLY A 38 -19.10 1.27 12.83
N LEU A 39 -18.56 0.19 12.26
CA LEU A 39 -17.56 -0.68 12.88
C LEU A 39 -16.17 -0.45 12.27
N GLN A 40 -15.23 -0.05 13.12
CA GLN A 40 -13.81 -0.03 12.80
C GLN A 40 -13.23 -1.47 12.87
N HIS A 41 -12.11 -1.75 12.18
CA HIS A 41 -11.53 -3.09 12.11
C HIS A 41 -11.22 -3.71 13.48
N ASP A 42 -10.76 -2.95 14.48
CA ASP A 42 -10.55 -3.48 15.84
C ASP A 42 -11.85 -3.99 16.48
N GLN A 43 -12.98 -3.30 16.24
CA GLN A 43 -14.29 -3.73 16.72
C GLN A 43 -14.77 -5.00 16.01
N MET A 44 -14.39 -5.16 14.73
CA MET A 44 -14.64 -6.37 13.97
C MET A 44 -13.86 -7.56 14.56
N PHE A 45 -12.58 -7.40 14.87
CA PHE A 45 -11.80 -8.46 15.51
C PHE A 45 -12.39 -8.89 16.86
N ASN A 46 -12.77 -7.95 17.72
CA ASN A 46 -13.46 -8.29 18.98
C ASN A 46 -14.78 -9.02 18.75
N SER A 47 -15.50 -8.66 17.68
CA SER A 47 -16.75 -9.33 17.31
C SER A 47 -16.50 -10.76 16.85
N LEU A 48 -15.54 -10.99 15.97
CA LEU A 48 -15.18 -12.32 15.48
C LEU A 48 -14.64 -13.21 16.60
N ASP A 49 -13.77 -12.67 17.45
CA ASP A 49 -13.25 -13.37 18.63
C ASP A 49 -14.39 -13.75 19.57
N ALA A 50 -15.32 -12.84 19.84
CA ALA A 50 -16.49 -13.12 20.68
C ALA A 50 -17.41 -14.19 20.08
N LEU A 51 -17.59 -14.21 18.76
CA LEU A 51 -18.37 -15.23 18.06
C LEU A 51 -17.68 -16.61 18.07
N SER A 52 -16.34 -16.64 18.19
CA SER A 52 -15.58 -17.89 18.30
C SER A 52 -15.69 -18.54 19.69
N ILE A 53 -16.08 -17.79 20.73
CA ILE A 53 -16.19 -18.28 22.11
C ILE A 53 -17.40 -19.20 22.24
N GLY A 54 -17.17 -20.42 22.73
CA GLY A 54 -18.19 -21.43 22.92
C GLY A 54 -17.87 -22.37 24.07
N ARG A 55 -18.74 -23.37 24.29
CA ARG A 55 -18.58 -24.34 25.40
C ARG A 55 -17.21 -25.04 25.39
N ASP A 56 -16.68 -25.32 24.20
CA ASP A 56 -15.43 -26.05 24.01
C ASP A 56 -14.26 -25.13 23.57
N ASN A 57 -14.48 -23.81 23.52
CA ASN A 57 -13.47 -22.82 23.12
C ASN A 57 -13.49 -21.61 24.06
N LEU A 58 -12.61 -21.64 25.08
CA LEU A 58 -12.41 -20.57 26.08
C LEU A 58 -10.94 -20.12 26.07
N PRO A 59 -10.52 -19.38 25.04
CA PRO A 59 -9.13 -18.96 24.89
C PRO A 59 -8.74 -17.93 25.96
N ILE A 60 -7.49 -18.00 26.43
CA ILE A 60 -6.93 -16.99 27.35
C ILE A 60 -6.33 -15.79 26.59
N TYR A 61 -6.04 -15.96 25.29
CA TYR A 61 -5.43 -14.98 24.42
C TYR A 61 -5.84 -15.22 22.97
N PHE A 62 -6.08 -14.14 22.23
CA PHE A 62 -6.45 -14.17 20.81
C PHE A 62 -5.29 -13.66 19.97
N PRO A 63 -4.69 -14.49 19.08
CA PRO A 63 -3.46 -14.11 18.36
C PRO A 63 -3.68 -13.18 17.16
N ALA A 64 -4.91 -13.08 16.62
CA ALA A 64 -5.20 -12.20 15.49
C ALA A 64 -5.05 -10.71 15.88
N ASN A 65 -4.90 -9.81 14.89
CA ASN A 65 -4.78 -8.35 15.06
C ASN A 65 -3.87 -7.95 16.25
N PHE A 66 -2.59 -8.29 16.09
CA PHE A 66 -1.47 -8.00 17.00
C PHE A 66 -1.53 -8.63 18.39
N GLY A 67 -2.50 -9.50 18.67
CA GLY A 67 -2.68 -10.11 19.98
C GLY A 67 -3.61 -9.33 20.90
N ARG A 68 -4.57 -10.03 21.53
CA ARG A 68 -5.54 -9.45 22.47
C ARG A 68 -5.77 -10.34 23.68
N GLU A 69 -5.92 -9.71 24.84
CA GLU A 69 -6.26 -10.40 26.08
C GLU A 69 -7.78 -10.68 26.21
N ALA A 70 -8.13 -11.87 26.72
CA ALA A 70 -9.49 -12.39 26.58
C ALA A 70 -10.57 -11.76 27.49
N LEU A 71 -10.20 -11.15 28.63
CA LEU A 71 -11.17 -10.73 29.64
C LEU A 71 -12.12 -9.63 29.16
N GLY A 72 -11.66 -8.77 28.25
CA GLY A 72 -12.49 -7.75 27.61
C GLY A 72 -13.54 -8.31 26.65
N ILE A 73 -13.29 -9.50 26.08
CA ILE A 73 -14.08 -10.11 24.99
C ILE A 73 -15.16 -11.04 25.54
N TYR A 74 -14.94 -11.72 26.68
CA TYR A 74 -15.96 -12.60 27.28
C TYR A 74 -17.33 -11.93 27.51
N PRO A 75 -17.43 -10.69 28.02
CA PRO A 75 -18.72 -10.01 28.14
C PRO A 75 -19.40 -9.77 26.79
N VAL A 76 -18.64 -9.59 25.70
CA VAL A 76 -19.17 -9.41 24.34
C VAL A 76 -19.82 -10.72 23.88
N ALA A 77 -19.15 -11.86 24.06
CA ALA A 77 -19.70 -13.16 23.71
C ALA A 77 -20.99 -13.48 24.49
N VAL A 78 -21.00 -13.21 25.80
CA VAL A 78 -22.21 -13.35 26.62
C VAL A 78 -23.32 -12.43 26.11
N MET A 79 -23.01 -11.19 25.75
CA MET A 79 -24.00 -10.24 25.26
C MET A 79 -24.57 -10.65 23.89
N PHE A 80 -23.77 -11.23 22.99
CA PHE A 80 -24.25 -11.78 21.72
C PHE A 80 -25.18 -12.97 21.94
N GLN A 81 -24.86 -13.88 22.89
CA GLN A 81 -25.75 -14.97 23.26
C GLN A 81 -27.07 -14.47 23.84
N LEU A 82 -27.03 -13.47 24.72
CA LEU A 82 -28.23 -12.86 25.31
C LEU A 82 -29.09 -12.09 24.29
N ALA A 83 -28.45 -11.43 23.33
CA ALA A 83 -29.16 -10.71 22.27
C ALA A 83 -29.71 -11.64 21.17
N GLY A 84 -29.30 -12.91 21.15
CA GLY A 84 -29.69 -13.87 20.12
C GLY A 84 -28.95 -13.69 18.79
N GLY A 85 -27.79 -13.02 18.80
CA GLY A 85 -26.99 -12.75 17.60
C GLY A 85 -26.00 -11.61 17.80
N HIS A 86 -25.22 -11.33 16.76
CA HIS A 86 -24.35 -10.15 16.72
C HIS A 86 -25.16 -8.90 16.38
N PHE A 87 -25.02 -7.86 17.20
CA PHE A 87 -25.54 -6.53 16.89
C PHE A 87 -24.51 -5.46 17.29
N VAL A 88 -24.44 -4.37 16.52
CA VAL A 88 -23.53 -3.25 16.83
C VAL A 88 -23.80 -2.66 18.21
N TRP A 89 -25.08 -2.51 18.59
CA TRP A 89 -25.44 -2.02 19.91
C TRP A 89 -25.03 -2.97 21.04
N SER A 90 -25.09 -4.29 20.82
CA SER A 90 -24.79 -5.29 21.86
C SER A 90 -23.29 -5.34 22.14
N LEU A 91 -22.44 -5.22 21.11
CA LEU A 91 -21.00 -5.03 21.26
C LEU A 91 -20.69 -3.80 22.13
N ARG A 92 -21.24 -2.64 21.75
CA ARG A 92 -20.93 -1.36 22.42
C ARG A 92 -21.51 -1.26 23.83
N PHE A 93 -22.62 -1.93 24.09
CA PHE A 93 -23.23 -1.97 25.42
C PHE A 93 -22.30 -2.57 26.48
N THR A 94 -21.38 -3.48 26.10
CA THR A 94 -20.39 -4.00 27.04
C THR A 94 -19.42 -2.93 27.53
N SER A 95 -18.97 -2.01 26.67
CA SER A 95 -18.17 -0.85 27.10
C SER A 95 -18.99 0.11 27.94
N VAL A 96 -20.30 0.26 27.69
CA VAL A 96 -21.18 1.09 28.54
C VAL A 96 -21.24 0.51 29.94
N PHE A 97 -21.38 -0.81 30.06
CA PHE A 97 -21.37 -1.51 31.34
C PHE A 97 -20.04 -1.29 32.09
N TRP A 98 -18.91 -1.50 31.42
CA TRP A 98 -17.59 -1.26 32.01
C TRP A 98 -17.38 0.22 32.41
N GLY A 99 -17.81 1.15 31.56
CA GLY A 99 -17.73 2.59 31.81
C GLY A 99 -18.53 3.02 33.04
N MET A 100 -19.69 2.41 33.29
CA MET A 100 -20.51 2.70 34.46
C MET A 100 -19.91 2.17 35.77
N ILE A 101 -19.28 0.99 35.72
CA ILE A 101 -18.48 0.49 36.84
C ILE A 101 -17.29 1.42 37.08
N ALA A 102 -16.60 1.84 36.02
CA ALA A 102 -15.46 2.74 36.09
C ALA A 102 -15.84 4.09 36.73
N LEU A 103 -16.93 4.72 36.28
CA LEU A 103 -17.42 5.98 36.82
C LEU A 103 -17.82 5.86 38.30
N SER A 104 -18.46 4.75 38.67
CA SER A 104 -18.84 4.47 40.06
C SER A 104 -17.62 4.31 40.96
N LEU A 105 -16.61 3.56 40.51
CA LEU A 105 -15.35 3.40 41.22
C LEU A 105 -14.54 4.71 41.27
N ALA A 106 -14.53 5.47 40.19
CA ALA A 106 -13.86 6.78 40.14
C ALA A 106 -14.48 7.76 41.12
N LEU A 107 -15.80 7.79 41.29
CA LEU A 107 -16.49 8.59 42.30
C LEU A 107 -16.06 8.20 43.72
N VAL A 108 -16.00 6.89 44.01
CA VAL A 108 -15.59 6.37 45.32
C VAL A 108 -14.10 6.61 45.59
N LEU A 109 -13.25 6.49 44.56
CA LEU A 109 -11.83 6.85 44.62
C LEU A 109 -11.65 8.35 44.86
N ALA A 110 -12.38 9.20 44.14
CA ALA A 110 -12.35 10.65 44.31
C ALA A 110 -12.65 11.05 45.75
N ARG A 111 -13.59 10.37 46.44
CA ARG A 111 -13.89 10.62 47.86
C ARG A 111 -12.73 10.35 48.82
N ARG A 112 -11.74 9.56 48.43
CA ARG A 112 -10.51 9.36 49.22
C ARG A 112 -9.60 10.58 49.19
N TYR A 113 -9.61 11.30 48.07
CA TYR A 113 -8.76 12.47 47.84
C TYR A 113 -9.45 13.81 48.06
N LEU A 114 -10.78 13.83 47.98
CA LEU A 114 -11.59 15.05 47.87
C LEU A 114 -12.81 15.01 48.78
N PRO A 115 -13.29 16.17 49.29
CA PRO A 115 -14.57 16.26 50.00
C PRO A 115 -15.76 15.91 49.09
N HIS A 116 -16.94 15.68 49.68
CA HIS A 116 -18.15 15.23 48.97
C HIS A 116 -18.46 16.03 47.70
N GLY A 117 -18.48 17.37 47.78
CA GLY A 117 -18.76 18.24 46.64
C GLY A 117 -17.72 18.12 45.52
N ALA A 118 -16.44 18.15 45.88
CA ALA A 118 -15.35 17.99 44.90
C ALA A 118 -15.30 16.61 44.24
N ALA A 119 -15.67 15.55 44.96
CA ALA A 119 -15.79 14.22 44.35
C ALA A 119 -16.93 14.15 43.33
N LEU A 120 -18.07 14.80 43.60
CA LEU A 120 -19.15 14.92 42.61
C LEU A 120 -18.70 15.74 41.39
N ILE A 121 -17.92 16.80 41.58
CA ILE A 121 -17.32 17.57 40.48
C ILE A 121 -16.41 16.67 39.63
N ALA A 122 -15.53 15.90 40.25
CA ALA A 122 -14.64 14.97 39.53
C ALA A 122 -15.44 13.97 38.68
N ALA A 123 -16.48 13.37 39.27
CA ALA A 123 -17.34 12.42 38.57
C ALA A 123 -18.16 13.08 37.45
N ALA A 124 -18.67 14.30 37.64
CA ALA A 124 -19.41 15.03 36.61
C ALA A 124 -18.52 15.44 35.43
N LEU A 125 -17.30 15.91 35.69
CA LEU A 125 -16.32 16.24 34.66
C LEU A 125 -15.89 15.00 33.86
N LEU A 126 -15.64 13.88 34.56
CA LEU A 126 -15.31 12.60 33.94
C LEU A 126 -16.47 12.12 33.05
N ALA A 127 -17.68 12.02 33.61
CA ALA A 127 -18.86 11.53 32.91
C ALA A 127 -19.21 12.34 31.66
N GLY A 128 -18.98 13.66 31.70
CA GLY A 128 -19.20 14.57 30.59
C GLY A 128 -18.01 14.79 29.68
N SER A 129 -16.91 14.05 29.83
CA SER A 129 -15.72 14.23 28.99
C SER A 129 -15.81 13.44 27.69
N PHE A 130 -15.25 14.01 26.61
CA PHE A 130 -15.15 13.31 25.32
C PHE A 130 -14.45 11.95 25.48
N TRP A 131 -13.32 11.91 26.20
CA TRP A 131 -12.54 10.69 26.39
C TRP A 131 -13.32 9.59 27.11
N PHE A 132 -14.09 9.92 28.15
CA PHE A 132 -14.97 8.95 28.79
C PHE A 132 -16.08 8.47 27.86
N LEU A 133 -16.77 9.38 27.16
CA LEU A 133 -17.83 9.01 26.22
C LEU A 133 -17.30 8.11 25.10
N PHE A 134 -16.11 8.39 24.58
CA PHE A 134 -15.44 7.58 23.58
C PHE A 134 -15.14 6.17 24.09
N THR A 135 -14.35 6.04 25.16
CA THR A 135 -13.92 4.74 25.69
C THR A 135 -15.08 3.88 26.19
N ALA A 136 -16.07 4.49 26.85
CA ALA A 136 -17.23 3.78 27.39
C ALA A 136 -18.27 3.40 26.33
N ARG A 137 -18.07 3.69 25.03
CA ARG A 137 -19.03 3.37 23.96
C ARG A 137 -18.44 2.63 22.77
N LEU A 138 -17.12 2.43 22.78
CA LEU A 138 -16.42 1.92 21.61
C LEU A 138 -16.59 0.41 21.40
N GLY A 139 -16.89 -0.39 22.42
CA GLY A 139 -16.93 -1.85 22.27
C GLY A 139 -15.54 -2.49 22.19
N LEU A 140 -14.53 -1.83 22.76
CA LEU A 140 -13.15 -2.30 22.83
C LEU A 140 -12.70 -2.54 24.28
N GLU A 141 -11.67 -3.38 24.41
CA GLU A 141 -11.10 -3.93 25.62
C GLU A 141 -10.55 -2.89 26.61
N PRO A 142 -10.01 -1.72 26.19
CA PRO A 142 -9.58 -0.67 27.12
C PRO A 142 -10.67 -0.21 28.09
N ALA A 143 -11.95 -0.35 27.74
CA ALA A 143 -13.06 -0.03 28.64
C ALA A 143 -13.02 -0.89 29.92
N ALA A 144 -12.65 -2.18 29.81
CA ALA A 144 -12.58 -3.11 30.93
C ALA A 144 -11.39 -2.85 31.87
N LEU A 145 -10.32 -2.22 31.35
CA LEU A 145 -9.14 -1.85 32.14
C LEU A 145 -9.45 -0.76 33.17
N ILE A 146 -10.22 0.27 32.79
CA ILE A 146 -10.48 1.43 33.65
C ILE A 146 -11.02 1.04 35.04
N PRO A 147 -12.09 0.23 35.18
CA PRO A 147 -12.61 -0.14 36.49
C PRO A 147 -11.63 -0.99 37.30
N LEU A 148 -10.91 -1.94 36.67
CA LEU A 148 -9.94 -2.79 37.38
C LEU A 148 -8.73 -1.99 37.86
N ALA A 149 -8.16 -1.12 37.03
CA ALA A 149 -7.09 -0.22 37.44
C ALA A 149 -7.53 0.74 38.55
N THR A 150 -8.74 1.31 38.44
CA THR A 150 -9.30 2.20 39.47
C THR A 150 -9.53 1.45 40.79
N ALA A 151 -10.00 0.20 40.74
CA ALA A 151 -10.14 -0.66 41.92
C ALA A 151 -8.79 -0.94 42.56
N THR A 152 -7.76 -1.29 41.77
CA THR A 152 -6.39 -1.50 42.27
C THR A 152 -5.89 -0.27 43.00
N ILE A 153 -6.00 0.92 42.40
CA ILE A 153 -5.56 2.19 43.01
C ILE A 153 -6.38 2.48 44.29
N TYR A 154 -7.69 2.25 44.27
CA TYR A 154 -8.55 2.44 45.43
C TYR A 154 -8.16 1.56 46.62
N PHE A 155 -7.92 0.27 46.38
CA PHE A 155 -7.54 -0.65 47.45
C PHE A 155 -6.09 -0.46 47.89
N LEU A 156 -5.16 -0.09 47.00
CA LEU A 156 -3.83 0.37 47.40
C LEU A 156 -3.92 1.59 48.31
N HIS A 157 -4.72 2.61 47.96
CA HIS A 157 -4.92 3.78 48.82
C HIS A 157 -5.47 3.36 50.21
N ARG A 158 -6.46 2.46 50.25
CA ARG A 158 -7.07 1.99 51.50
C ARG A 158 -6.07 1.18 52.34
N GLY A 159 -5.28 0.32 51.69
CA GLY A 159 -4.22 -0.48 52.32
C GLY A 159 -3.08 0.38 52.88
N LEU A 160 -2.62 1.39 52.12
CA LEU A 160 -1.61 2.35 52.59
C LEU A 160 -2.07 3.16 53.81
N SER A 161 -3.39 3.38 53.96
CA SER A 161 -3.95 4.14 55.09
C SER A 161 -4.25 3.27 56.30
N SER A 162 -4.67 2.02 56.10
CA SER A 162 -5.18 1.13 57.15
C SER A 162 -4.22 0.00 57.54
N HIS A 163 -3.18 -0.25 56.73
CA HIS A 163 -2.30 -1.42 56.80
C HIS A 163 -3.02 -2.78 56.79
N ALA A 164 -4.28 -2.83 56.36
CA ALA A 164 -5.05 -4.07 56.32
C ALA A 164 -4.60 -4.96 55.14
N TRP A 165 -4.13 -6.18 55.44
CA TRP A 165 -3.67 -7.14 54.42
C TRP A 165 -4.75 -7.47 53.36
N ARG A 166 -6.03 -7.47 53.75
CA ARG A 166 -7.16 -7.72 52.86
C ARG A 166 -7.22 -6.73 51.69
N ASP A 167 -6.85 -5.47 51.94
CA ASP A 167 -6.87 -4.44 50.91
C ASP A 167 -5.78 -4.68 49.86
N PHE A 168 -4.59 -5.09 50.31
CA PHE A 168 -3.51 -5.44 49.41
C PHE A 168 -3.81 -6.71 48.60
N VAL A 169 -4.48 -7.70 49.18
CA VAL A 169 -4.95 -8.88 48.45
C VAL A 169 -5.95 -8.48 47.36
N VAL A 170 -6.96 -7.68 47.69
CA VAL A 170 -7.95 -7.24 46.69
C VAL A 170 -7.31 -6.35 45.62
N ALA A 171 -6.36 -5.49 45.99
CA ALA A 171 -5.57 -4.72 45.03
C ALA A 171 -4.76 -5.62 44.09
N GLY A 172 -4.11 -6.66 44.62
CA GLY A 172 -3.37 -7.64 43.83
C GLY A 172 -4.27 -8.43 42.89
N VAL A 173 -5.46 -8.86 43.33
CA VAL A 173 -6.44 -9.55 42.49
C VAL A 173 -6.93 -8.64 41.36
N ALA A 174 -7.35 -7.41 41.68
CA ALA A 174 -7.82 -6.46 40.67
C ALA A 174 -6.71 -6.10 39.67
N GLY A 175 -5.48 -5.90 40.16
CA GLY A 175 -4.31 -5.63 39.32
C GLY A 175 -3.98 -6.80 38.42
N GLY A 176 -4.02 -8.03 38.93
CA GLY A 176 -3.71 -9.21 38.15
C GLY A 176 -4.81 -9.54 37.12
N LEU A 177 -6.08 -9.34 37.47
CA LEU A 177 -7.18 -9.47 36.51
C LEU A 177 -7.08 -8.43 35.38
N SER A 178 -6.62 -7.22 35.68
CA SER A 178 -6.45 -6.18 34.67
C SER A 178 -5.46 -6.56 33.56
N VAL A 179 -4.47 -7.40 33.88
CA VAL A 179 -3.50 -7.93 32.92
C VAL A 179 -4.15 -8.76 31.81
N HIS A 180 -5.33 -9.32 32.09
CA HIS A 180 -6.12 -10.07 31.10
C HIS A 180 -7.09 -9.19 30.30
N THR A 181 -7.09 -7.87 30.48
CA THR A 181 -7.99 -6.96 29.75
C THR A 181 -7.34 -6.25 28.58
N TYR A 182 -6.18 -5.64 28.78
CA TYR A 182 -5.55 -4.80 27.76
C TYR A 182 -4.07 -4.60 28.08
N LEU A 183 -3.21 -4.64 27.06
CA LEU A 183 -1.75 -4.55 27.16
C LEU A 183 -1.23 -3.45 28.12
N ALA A 184 -1.83 -2.25 28.12
CA ALA A 184 -1.41 -1.12 28.95
C ALA A 184 -1.50 -1.38 30.47
N SER A 185 -2.34 -2.35 30.88
CA SER A 185 -2.50 -2.77 32.28
C SER A 185 -1.21 -3.24 32.96
N ARG A 186 -0.25 -3.75 32.18
CA ARG A 186 1.06 -4.22 32.68
C ARG A 186 1.82 -3.11 33.40
N GLY A 187 1.54 -1.84 33.08
CA GLY A 187 2.06 -0.68 33.80
C GLY A 187 1.72 -0.67 35.30
N LEU A 188 0.65 -1.34 35.74
CA LEU A 188 0.30 -1.42 37.15
C LEU A 188 1.34 -2.17 38.01
N PHE A 189 2.16 -3.06 37.42
CA PHE A 189 3.28 -3.65 38.16
C PHE A 189 4.31 -2.57 38.53
N LEU A 190 4.61 -1.66 37.59
CA LEU A 190 5.48 -0.52 37.84
C LEU A 190 4.93 0.38 38.94
N LEU A 191 3.60 0.58 39.02
CA LEU A 191 2.97 1.33 40.10
C LEU A 191 3.29 0.75 41.48
N VAL A 192 3.17 -0.57 41.66
CA VAL A 192 3.46 -1.22 42.94
C VAL A 192 4.95 -1.17 43.26
N VAL A 193 5.82 -1.30 42.26
CA VAL A 193 7.28 -1.14 42.41
C VAL A 193 7.65 0.28 42.88
N LEU A 194 7.05 1.32 42.28
CA LEU A 194 7.27 2.70 42.69
C LEU A 194 6.82 2.95 44.14
N LEU A 195 5.72 2.33 44.57
CA LEU A 195 5.24 2.42 45.96
C LEU A 195 6.16 1.69 46.94
N LEU A 196 6.68 0.51 46.56
CA LEU A 196 7.68 -0.22 47.36
C LEU A 196 8.94 0.63 47.55
N GLY A 197 9.44 1.23 46.46
CA GLY A 197 10.57 2.15 46.51
C GLY A 197 10.29 3.36 47.41
N TYR A 198 9.13 3.99 47.27
CA TYR A 198 8.71 5.11 48.11
C TYR A 198 8.69 4.74 49.60
N GLU A 199 8.03 3.65 49.98
CA GLU A 199 7.97 3.19 51.37
C GLU A 199 9.34 2.81 51.92
N ALA A 200 10.21 2.20 51.10
CA ALA A 200 11.58 1.89 51.47
C ALA A 200 12.41 3.15 51.75
N VAL A 201 12.28 4.18 50.91
CA VAL A 201 12.96 5.47 51.13
C VAL A 201 12.44 6.15 52.40
N ILE A 202 11.12 6.23 52.61
CA ILE A 202 10.53 6.83 53.82
C ILE A 202 11.01 6.08 55.07
N TRP A 203 11.01 4.75 55.04
CA TRP A 203 11.51 3.92 56.13
C TRP A 203 13.00 4.14 56.42
N LEU A 204 13.85 4.19 55.38
CA LEU A 204 15.28 4.44 55.52
C LEU A 204 15.56 5.84 56.10
N LEU A 205 14.83 6.86 55.65
CA LEU A 205 14.91 8.21 56.18
C LEU A 205 14.47 8.28 57.66
N GLY A 206 13.42 7.53 58.03
CA GLY A 206 12.98 7.41 59.43
C GLY A 206 14.05 6.74 60.30
N LYS A 207 14.71 5.68 59.80
CA LYS A 207 15.86 5.05 60.47
C LYS A 207 17.03 6.01 60.66
N LEU A 208 17.39 6.78 59.63
CA LEU A 208 18.44 7.81 59.72
C LEU A 208 18.09 8.88 60.76
N ARG A 209 16.80 9.18 60.95
CA ARG A 209 16.29 10.12 61.98
C ARG A 209 16.12 9.51 63.36
N ARG A 210 16.53 8.25 63.56
CA ARG A 210 16.37 7.48 64.82
C ARG A 210 14.91 7.33 65.27
N GLU A 211 13.97 7.33 64.33
CA GLU A 211 12.57 7.02 64.62
C GLU A 211 12.43 5.52 64.96
N GLN A 212 11.72 5.21 66.06
CA GLN A 212 11.47 3.83 66.48
C GLN A 212 10.31 3.26 65.66
N GLY A 213 10.64 2.55 64.58
CA GLY A 213 9.67 1.83 63.75
C GLY A 213 10.28 0.58 63.10
N GLY A 214 9.53 -0.52 63.12
CA GLY A 214 9.89 -1.77 62.45
C GLY A 214 9.37 -1.83 61.01
N LEU A 215 9.98 -2.65 60.15
CA LEU A 215 9.51 -2.90 58.77
C LEU A 215 8.04 -3.37 58.73
N ALA A 216 7.60 -4.13 59.73
CA ALA A 216 6.22 -4.60 59.87
C ALA A 216 5.18 -3.48 60.09
N GLN A 217 5.63 -2.28 60.47
CA GLN A 217 4.77 -1.10 60.64
C GLN A 217 4.67 -0.25 59.35
N THR A 218 5.44 -0.59 58.31
CA THR A 218 5.36 0.06 56.98
C THR A 218 4.31 -0.61 56.10
N ALA A 219 4.00 -0.04 54.94
CA ALA A 219 3.15 -0.72 53.96
C ALA A 219 3.89 -1.79 53.13
N ILE A 220 5.20 -1.96 53.28
CA ILE A 220 6.03 -2.87 52.47
C ILE A 220 5.51 -4.31 52.47
N PRO A 221 5.19 -4.96 53.61
CA PRO A 221 4.68 -6.34 53.60
C PRO A 221 3.37 -6.46 52.82
N GLY A 222 2.48 -5.48 52.96
CA GLY A 222 1.23 -5.42 52.21
C GLY A 222 1.47 -5.27 50.71
N LEU A 223 2.37 -4.37 50.30
CA LEU A 223 2.73 -4.19 48.90
C LEU A 223 3.36 -5.44 48.29
N LEU A 224 4.20 -6.17 49.04
CA LEU A 224 4.74 -7.47 48.60
C LEU A 224 3.63 -8.51 48.41
N VAL A 225 2.63 -8.55 49.31
CA VAL A 225 1.45 -9.40 49.13
C VAL A 225 0.67 -9.00 47.89
N ALA A 226 0.44 -7.70 47.65
CA ALA A 226 -0.22 -7.22 46.44
C ALA A 226 0.53 -7.65 45.17
N THR A 227 1.86 -7.49 45.13
CA THR A 227 2.70 -7.93 44.01
C THR A 227 2.63 -9.44 43.79
N ALA A 228 2.72 -10.25 44.86
CA ALA A 228 2.68 -11.70 44.76
C ALA A 228 1.32 -12.19 44.23
N ILE A 229 0.21 -11.63 44.73
CA ILE A 229 -1.13 -11.96 44.24
C ILE A 229 -1.33 -11.49 42.79
N MET A 230 -0.85 -10.28 42.46
CA MET A 230 -0.91 -9.75 41.09
C MET A 230 -0.16 -10.65 40.12
N ALA A 231 1.05 -11.10 40.48
CA ALA A 231 1.83 -12.04 39.69
C ALA A 231 1.13 -13.40 39.56
N ALA A 232 0.59 -13.95 40.65
CA ALA A 232 -0.11 -15.24 40.63
C ALA A 232 -1.36 -15.23 39.72
N VAL A 233 -2.16 -14.16 39.77
CA VAL A 233 -3.35 -14.02 38.92
C VAL A 233 -2.98 -13.76 37.45
N SER A 234 -1.86 -13.10 37.19
CA SER A 234 -1.37 -12.84 35.83
C SER A 234 -0.61 -14.02 35.21
N ALA A 235 -0.14 -14.96 36.04
CA ALA A 235 0.75 -16.05 35.62
C ALA A 235 0.21 -16.88 34.45
N PRO A 236 -1.08 -17.27 34.37
CA PRO A 236 -1.57 -18.07 33.25
C PRO A 236 -1.36 -17.41 31.88
N LEU A 237 -1.55 -16.09 31.77
CA LEU A 237 -1.33 -15.37 30.52
C LEU A 237 0.16 -15.30 30.18
N PHE A 238 1.01 -14.95 31.15
CA PHE A 238 2.46 -14.88 30.90
C PHE A 238 3.06 -16.24 30.55
N ILE A 239 2.58 -17.32 31.16
CA ILE A 239 2.99 -18.69 30.80
C ILE A 239 2.58 -18.99 29.36
N TYR A 240 1.34 -18.66 28.96
CA TYR A 240 0.87 -18.84 27.59
C TYR A 240 1.75 -18.09 26.56
N LEU A 241 2.02 -16.80 26.82
CA LEU A 241 2.83 -15.98 25.92
C LEU A 241 4.28 -16.49 25.80
N GLN A 242 4.82 -17.11 26.85
CA GLN A 242 6.16 -17.70 26.82
C GLN A 242 6.23 -19.05 26.10
N THR A 243 5.15 -19.85 26.14
CA THR A 243 5.13 -21.21 25.57
C THR A 243 4.71 -21.26 24.10
N GLN A 244 4.20 -20.16 23.54
CA GLN A 244 3.75 -20.06 22.15
C GLN A 244 4.61 -19.05 21.35
N PRO A 245 5.90 -19.37 21.06
CA PRO A 245 6.78 -18.50 20.30
C PRO A 245 6.22 -18.24 18.89
N GLY A 246 6.16 -16.96 18.49
CA GLY A 246 5.51 -16.51 17.25
C GLY A 246 4.12 -15.91 17.44
N THR A 247 3.47 -16.12 18.59
CA THR A 247 2.19 -15.45 18.97
C THR A 247 2.39 -14.25 19.91
N GLY A 248 3.63 -14.04 20.37
CA GLY A 248 3.99 -12.97 21.31
C GLY A 248 3.74 -11.58 20.73
N ASP A 249 3.44 -10.61 21.60
CA ASP A 249 3.00 -9.24 21.27
C ASP A 249 3.83 -8.56 20.16
N LEU A 250 3.46 -8.79 18.89
CA LEU A 250 4.03 -8.11 17.72
C LEU A 250 3.95 -6.59 17.91
N ARG A 251 2.92 -6.15 18.63
CA ARG A 251 2.67 -4.76 19.02
C ARG A 251 3.78 -4.12 19.87
N VAL A 252 4.46 -4.89 20.73
CA VAL A 252 5.57 -4.36 21.55
C VAL A 252 6.83 -4.14 20.69
N GLY A 253 7.04 -4.99 19.68
CA GLY A 253 8.12 -4.82 18.71
C GLY A 253 7.92 -3.62 17.79
N GLU A 254 6.71 -3.45 17.24
CA GLU A 254 6.38 -2.38 16.29
C GLU A 254 6.31 -0.98 16.95
N LEU A 255 5.71 -0.88 18.14
CA LEU A 255 5.51 0.40 18.83
C LEU A 255 6.68 0.79 19.75
N GLY A 256 7.70 -0.06 19.85
CA GLY A 256 8.86 0.12 20.72
C GLY A 256 9.88 1.14 20.22
N GLY A 257 9.67 1.82 19.09
CA GLY A 257 10.68 2.67 18.43
C GLY A 257 11.37 3.68 19.34
N ALA A 258 10.62 4.41 20.18
CA ALA A 258 11.21 5.35 21.14
C ALA A 258 11.99 4.65 22.28
N ALA A 259 11.53 3.48 22.72
CA ALA A 259 12.24 2.67 23.71
C ALA A 259 13.54 2.09 23.13
N SER A 260 13.51 1.60 21.90
CA SER A 260 14.70 1.15 21.16
C SER A 260 15.69 2.29 20.93
N ALA A 261 15.21 3.48 20.54
CA ALA A 261 16.05 4.67 20.40
C ALA A 261 16.69 5.08 21.73
N LEU A 262 15.94 5.02 22.84
CA LEU A 262 16.47 5.28 24.18
C LEU A 262 17.57 4.30 24.56
N LEU A 263 17.37 3.00 24.30
CA LEU A 263 18.38 1.96 24.54
C LEU A 263 19.64 2.16 23.67
N ALA A 264 19.48 2.74 22.47
CA ALA A 264 20.58 3.17 21.61
C ALA A 264 21.21 4.53 22.01
N GLY A 265 20.78 5.13 23.13
CA GLY A 265 21.32 6.39 23.65
C GLY A 265 20.65 7.66 23.11
N ASN A 266 19.62 7.55 22.26
CA ASN A 266 18.88 8.68 21.72
C ASN A 266 17.57 8.93 22.50
N VAL A 267 17.57 9.96 23.35
CA VAL A 267 16.42 10.35 24.18
C VAL A 267 15.36 11.19 23.44
N GLN A 268 15.68 11.72 22.25
CA GLN A 268 14.83 12.70 21.57
C GLN A 268 13.42 12.19 21.26
N PRO A 269 13.22 10.96 20.74
CA PRO A 269 11.87 10.45 20.45
C PRO A 269 11.00 10.35 21.71
N LEU A 270 11.58 9.93 22.84
CA LEU A 270 10.87 9.86 24.11
C LEU A 270 10.46 11.25 24.60
N LEU A 271 11.36 12.23 24.54
CA LEU A 271 11.06 13.61 24.95
C LEU A 271 10.00 14.25 24.06
N ALA A 272 10.02 13.97 22.75
CA ALA A 272 8.99 14.40 21.82
C ALA A 272 7.62 13.80 22.20
N ASN A 273 7.54 12.50 22.44
CA ASN A 273 6.29 11.84 22.85
C ASN A 273 5.76 12.37 24.19
N VAL A 274 6.64 12.63 25.17
CA VAL A 274 6.25 13.26 26.44
C VAL A 274 5.67 14.67 26.20
N ARG A 275 6.34 15.49 25.39
CA ARG A 275 5.87 16.84 25.04
C ARG A 275 4.49 16.78 24.37
N GLU A 276 4.33 15.95 23.34
CA GLU A 276 3.07 15.83 22.60
C GLU A 276 1.94 15.30 23.50
N THR A 277 2.22 14.34 24.39
CA THR A 277 1.24 13.83 25.35
C THR A 277 0.80 14.91 26.34
N VAL A 278 1.74 15.69 26.87
CA VAL A 278 1.43 16.80 27.78
C VAL A 278 0.62 17.88 27.08
N LEU A 279 0.96 18.23 25.84
CA LEU A 279 0.20 19.18 25.03
C LEU A 279 -1.21 18.65 24.73
N ALA A 280 -1.34 17.37 24.37
CA ALA A 280 -2.62 16.73 24.12
C ALA A 280 -3.53 16.72 25.35
N VAL A 281 -2.96 16.62 26.56
CA VAL A 281 -3.74 16.70 27.80
C VAL A 281 -4.14 18.14 28.13
N LEU A 282 -3.25 19.12 27.95
CA LEU A 282 -3.40 20.45 28.56
C LEU A 282 -3.77 21.60 27.61
N TRP A 283 -3.43 21.52 26.33
CA TRP A 283 -3.44 22.70 25.46
C TRP A 283 -3.99 22.43 24.06
N SER A 284 -3.34 21.56 23.30
CA SER A 284 -3.69 21.24 21.93
C SER A 284 -3.38 19.78 21.64
N GLY A 285 -4.39 19.04 21.17
CA GLY A 285 -4.17 17.70 20.63
C GLY A 285 -3.30 17.75 19.37
N PRO A 286 -2.46 16.75 19.10
CA PRO A 286 -1.75 16.66 17.83
C PRO A 286 -2.74 16.71 16.66
N LEU A 287 -2.43 17.52 15.65
CA LEU A 287 -3.21 17.58 14.41
C LEU A 287 -3.09 16.30 13.58
N SER A 288 -2.03 15.52 13.82
CA SER A 288 -1.80 14.21 13.25
C SER A 288 -2.60 13.09 13.91
N ILE A 289 -3.36 13.35 14.99
CA ILE A 289 -4.23 12.33 15.58
C ILE A 289 -5.26 11.90 14.52
N PRO A 290 -5.34 10.60 14.19
CA PRO A 290 -6.38 10.12 13.30
C PRO A 290 -7.75 10.42 13.91
N TYR A 291 -8.72 10.80 13.07
CA TYR A 291 -10.15 10.93 13.43
C TYR A 291 -10.74 9.63 14.01
N GLN A 292 -9.95 8.55 14.11
CA GLN A 292 -10.24 7.32 14.82
C GLN A 292 -10.54 7.51 16.32
N TYR A 293 -9.80 8.40 17.01
CA TYR A 293 -9.81 8.45 18.49
C TYR A 293 -10.33 9.75 19.10
N ASN A 294 -10.18 10.88 18.39
CA ASN A 294 -10.57 12.21 18.87
C ASN A 294 -10.75 13.18 17.69
N VAL A 295 -11.29 14.38 17.94
CA VAL A 295 -11.24 15.49 17.00
C VAL A 295 -9.80 16.06 16.96
N PRO A 296 -9.14 16.16 15.79
CA PRO A 296 -7.79 16.72 15.69
C PRO A 296 -7.71 18.13 16.30
N GLY A 297 -6.61 18.41 17.00
CA GLY A 297 -6.41 19.68 17.71
C GLY A 297 -7.12 19.79 19.07
N ARG A 298 -8.12 18.95 19.37
CA ARG A 298 -8.87 19.03 20.64
C ARG A 298 -8.06 18.43 21.80
N PRO A 299 -7.74 19.19 22.86
CA PRO A 299 -7.09 18.65 24.06
C PRO A 299 -8.08 17.86 24.94
N VAL A 300 -7.56 17.01 25.81
CA VAL A 300 -8.36 16.30 26.84
C VAL A 300 -9.03 17.30 27.79
N LEU A 301 -8.28 18.31 28.23
CA LEU A 301 -8.78 19.37 29.09
C LEU A 301 -8.90 20.66 28.29
N SER A 302 -10.03 21.36 28.42
CA SER A 302 -10.12 22.74 27.96
C SER A 302 -9.08 23.60 28.68
N PRO A 303 -8.59 24.72 28.09
CA PRO A 303 -7.60 25.58 28.73
C PRO A 303 -7.99 26.01 30.17
N VAL A 304 -9.29 26.23 30.42
CA VAL A 304 -9.82 26.54 31.75
C VAL A 304 -9.62 25.38 32.73
N LEU A 305 -9.96 24.14 32.34
CA LEU A 305 -9.77 22.97 33.18
C LEU A 305 -8.29 22.62 33.34
N ALA A 306 -7.44 22.90 32.34
CA ALA A 306 -6.00 22.72 32.40
C ALA A 306 -5.37 23.63 33.48
N CYS A 307 -5.81 24.89 33.63
CA CYS A 307 -5.36 25.75 34.72
C CYS A 307 -5.66 25.12 36.10
N PHE A 308 -6.87 24.57 36.28
CA PHE A 308 -7.23 23.90 37.53
C PHE A 308 -6.48 22.57 37.72
N PHE A 309 -6.20 21.84 36.65
CA PHE A 309 -5.32 20.67 36.70
C PHE A 309 -3.93 21.04 37.21
N LEU A 310 -3.31 22.10 36.70
CA LEU A 310 -1.98 22.55 37.15
C LEU A 310 -1.96 22.95 38.62
N VAL A 311 -3.00 23.65 39.10
CA VAL A 311 -3.13 23.96 40.54
C VAL A 311 -3.30 22.68 41.36
N GLY A 312 -4.17 21.77 40.92
CA GLY A 312 -4.37 20.48 41.57
C GLY A 312 -3.08 19.65 41.63
N LEU A 313 -2.32 19.64 40.53
CA LEU A 313 -1.07 18.93 40.39
C LEU A 313 0.00 19.52 41.32
N ALA A 314 0.14 20.85 41.36
CA ALA A 314 1.05 21.53 42.28
C ALA A 314 0.73 21.19 43.75
N LEU A 315 -0.55 21.17 44.12
CA LEU A 315 -0.99 20.77 45.47
C LEU A 315 -0.67 19.30 45.78
N THR A 316 -0.77 18.40 44.79
CA THR A 316 -0.34 17.00 44.92
C THR A 316 1.17 16.92 45.14
N ILE A 317 1.95 17.64 44.33
CA ILE A 317 3.43 17.67 44.40
C ILE A 317 3.93 18.16 45.77
N VAL A 318 3.35 19.26 46.27
CA VAL A 318 3.72 19.82 47.59
C VAL A 318 3.43 18.84 48.74
N ARG A 319 2.53 17.87 48.53
CA ARG A 319 2.12 16.90 49.54
C ARG A 319 2.68 15.49 49.32
N LEU A 320 3.69 15.32 48.45
CA LEU A 320 4.25 14.00 48.09
C LEU A 320 4.84 13.20 49.24
N ARG A 321 5.10 13.82 50.40
CA ARG A 321 5.47 13.08 51.62
C ARG A 321 4.33 12.23 52.19
N ARG A 322 3.11 12.36 51.67
CA ARG A 322 1.97 11.49 52.02
C ARG A 322 1.88 10.38 50.98
N ALA A 323 1.90 9.12 51.44
CA ALA A 323 1.84 7.96 50.57
C ALA A 323 0.64 7.98 49.60
N SER A 324 -0.51 8.48 50.04
CA SER A 324 -1.70 8.63 49.19
C SER A 324 -1.49 9.61 48.03
N GLU A 325 -0.79 10.71 48.25
CA GLU A 325 -0.51 11.74 47.24
C GLU A 325 0.57 11.27 46.27
N PHE A 326 1.59 10.57 46.78
CA PHE A 326 2.55 9.88 45.94
C PHE A 326 1.87 8.82 45.07
N LEU A 327 0.97 8.00 45.62
CA LEU A 327 0.17 7.05 44.85
C LEU A 327 -0.61 7.73 43.73
N LEU A 328 -1.26 8.87 44.00
CA LEU A 328 -2.03 9.60 42.97
C LEU A 328 -1.12 10.07 41.83
N LEU A 329 0.04 10.65 42.14
CA LEU A 329 0.99 11.10 41.14
C LEU A 329 1.61 9.92 40.37
N ALA A 330 2.05 8.88 41.06
CA ALA A 330 2.65 7.70 40.46
C ALA A 330 1.65 6.98 39.55
N ALA A 331 0.39 6.82 39.97
CA ALA A 331 -0.65 6.21 39.16
C ALA A 331 -0.99 7.05 37.92
N LEU A 332 -0.97 8.39 38.04
CA LEU A 332 -1.17 9.29 36.91
C LEU A 332 -0.02 9.16 35.89
N LEU A 333 1.23 9.14 36.35
CA LEU A 333 2.40 8.98 35.49
C LEU A 333 2.45 7.61 34.83
N VAL A 334 2.20 6.54 35.59
CA VAL A 334 2.10 5.17 35.06
C VAL A 334 0.97 5.07 34.04
N GLY A 335 -0.16 5.74 34.29
CA GLY A 335 -1.29 5.72 33.37
C GLY A 335 -1.04 6.46 32.05
N LEU A 336 -0.10 7.40 32.02
CA LEU A 336 0.33 8.12 30.80
C LEU A 336 1.62 7.53 30.18
N ALA A 337 2.32 6.63 30.88
CA ALA A 337 3.58 6.07 30.43
C ALA A 337 3.51 5.34 29.07
N PRO A 338 2.44 4.59 28.72
CA PRO A 338 2.31 4.00 27.39
C PRO A 338 2.40 5.04 26.26
N ASP A 339 1.81 6.21 26.43
CA ASP A 339 1.82 7.29 25.44
C ASP A 339 3.17 8.01 25.39
N PHE A 340 3.88 8.09 26.52
CA PHE A 340 5.26 8.58 26.52
C PHE A 340 6.18 7.68 25.69
N ILE A 341 5.93 6.36 25.67
CA ILE A 341 6.72 5.41 24.89
C ILE A 341 6.28 5.39 23.43
N THR A 342 4.97 5.35 23.17
CA THR A 342 4.43 5.03 21.84
C THR A 342 3.95 6.24 21.03
N GLY A 343 3.75 7.39 21.67
CA GLY A 343 3.17 8.59 21.06
C GLY A 343 1.77 8.90 21.59
N ALA A 344 1.33 10.16 21.37
CA ALA A 344 0.04 10.67 21.84
C ALA A 344 -1.14 10.36 20.89
N ASP A 345 -0.89 9.68 19.78
CA ASP A 345 -1.85 9.34 18.72
C ASP A 345 -3.02 8.50 19.24
N ALA A 346 -2.74 7.58 20.15
CA ALA A 346 -3.71 6.67 20.76
C ALA A 346 -3.90 6.92 22.27
N LEU A 347 -3.68 8.15 22.75
CA LEU A 347 -3.88 8.56 24.16
C LEU A 347 -5.23 8.08 24.70
N HIS A 348 -6.27 8.16 23.88
CA HIS A 348 -7.63 7.81 24.26
C HIS A 348 -7.84 6.31 24.56
N MET A 349 -6.90 5.45 24.14
CA MET A 349 -6.94 4.01 24.33
C MET A 349 -5.83 3.53 25.27
N ARG A 350 -4.57 3.94 25.04
CA ARG A 350 -3.41 3.47 25.80
C ARG A 350 -3.31 4.15 27.17
N GLY A 351 -3.73 5.42 27.26
CA GLY A 351 -3.65 6.25 28.47
C GLY A 351 -4.82 6.11 29.45
N VAL A 352 -5.73 5.15 29.26
CA VAL A 352 -7.04 5.10 29.94
C VAL A 352 -6.97 4.94 31.47
N ILE A 353 -5.84 4.48 32.01
CA ILE A 353 -5.61 4.42 33.47
C ILE A 353 -5.55 5.85 34.06
N ALA A 354 -5.02 6.82 33.31
CA ALA A 354 -4.89 8.20 33.76
C ALA A 354 -6.24 8.95 33.80
N LEU A 355 -7.22 8.51 32.99
CA LEU A 355 -8.51 9.19 32.79
C LEU A 355 -9.22 9.60 34.10
N PRO A 356 -9.54 8.70 35.06
CA PRO A 356 -10.19 9.10 36.31
C PRO A 356 -9.28 9.97 37.19
N LEU A 357 -7.96 9.78 37.12
CA LEU A 357 -6.98 10.48 37.97
C LEU A 357 -6.84 11.95 37.55
N ILE A 358 -6.84 12.22 36.24
CA ILE A 358 -6.82 13.58 35.69
C ILE A 358 -7.99 14.40 36.26
N PHE A 359 -9.21 13.87 36.23
CA PHE A 359 -10.39 14.59 36.72
C PHE A 359 -10.44 14.73 38.24
N ILE A 360 -9.85 13.79 39.01
CA ILE A 360 -9.62 13.97 40.45
C ILE A 360 -8.68 15.16 40.71
N VAL A 361 -7.59 15.29 39.95
CA VAL A 361 -6.64 16.40 40.07
C VAL A 361 -7.26 17.72 39.64
N VAL A 362 -8.02 17.77 38.54
CA VAL A 362 -8.77 18.96 38.11
C VAL A 362 -9.74 19.41 39.21
N ALA A 363 -10.56 18.48 39.73
CA ALA A 363 -11.55 18.81 40.75
C ALA A 363 -10.90 19.29 42.05
N ARG A 364 -9.71 18.80 42.39
CA ARG A 364 -8.90 19.31 43.51
C ARG A 364 -8.57 20.79 43.32
N GLY A 365 -7.98 21.14 42.17
CA GLY A 365 -7.57 22.51 41.89
C GLY A 365 -8.77 23.46 41.83
N LEU A 366 -9.85 23.02 41.18
CA LEU A 366 -11.09 23.79 41.10
C LEU A 366 -11.70 24.06 42.49
N TRP A 367 -11.76 23.02 43.33
CA TRP A 367 -12.33 23.13 44.68
C TRP A 367 -11.49 24.02 45.60
N GLU A 368 -10.17 23.83 45.63
CA GLU A 368 -9.30 24.60 46.51
C GLU A 368 -9.19 26.06 46.09
N THR A 369 -9.13 26.34 44.77
CA THR A 369 -9.18 27.71 44.25
C THR A 369 -10.50 28.39 44.61
N GLY A 370 -11.63 27.70 44.40
CA GLY A 370 -12.94 28.23 44.76
C GLY A 370 -13.07 28.55 46.25
N ARG A 371 -12.61 27.63 47.11
CA ARG A 371 -12.58 27.82 48.57
C ARG A 371 -11.71 29.00 48.99
N PHE A 372 -10.56 29.18 48.35
CA PHE A 372 -9.66 30.30 48.58
C PHE A 372 -10.32 31.63 48.18
N LEU A 373 -10.89 31.73 46.98
CA LEU A 373 -11.54 32.94 46.47
C LEU A 373 -12.71 33.40 47.35
N VAL A 374 -13.59 32.47 47.75
CA VAL A 374 -14.68 32.76 48.69
C VAL A 374 -14.14 33.33 50.01
N GLY A 375 -13.02 32.78 50.50
CA GLY A 375 -12.36 33.26 51.71
C GLY A 375 -11.81 34.68 51.58
N VAL A 376 -11.20 35.01 50.44
CA VAL A 376 -10.66 36.36 50.17
C VAL A 376 -11.79 37.38 50.00
N LEU A 377 -12.82 37.06 49.22
CA LEU A 377 -13.93 37.99 48.94
C LEU A 377 -14.78 38.27 50.18
N ALA A 378 -15.05 37.25 51.00
CA ALA A 378 -15.76 37.43 52.26
C ALA A 378 -14.97 38.31 53.26
N ARG A 379 -13.64 38.27 53.24
CA ARG A 379 -12.77 39.12 54.10
C ARG A 379 -12.70 40.58 53.63
N ARG A 380 -12.91 40.86 52.34
CA ARG A 380 -12.89 42.21 51.76
C ARG A 380 -14.20 42.99 51.95
N GLY A 381 -15.18 42.45 52.67
CA GLY A 381 -16.45 43.14 52.99
C GLY A 381 -17.47 43.21 51.84
N SER A 382 -17.18 42.61 50.68
CA SER A 382 -18.01 42.74 49.46
C SER A 382 -19.24 41.81 49.42
N GLY A 383 -19.55 41.09 50.49
CA GLY A 383 -20.71 40.19 50.58
C GLY A 383 -20.56 39.11 51.64
N SER A 384 -21.65 38.42 52.00
CA SER A 384 -21.60 37.32 52.96
C SER A 384 -20.89 36.10 52.35
N ARG A 385 -20.24 35.27 53.20
CA ARG A 385 -19.62 34.02 52.74
C ARG A 385 -20.62 33.11 52.03
N ALA A 386 -21.86 33.08 52.49
CA ALA A 386 -22.95 32.31 51.88
C ALA A 386 -23.29 32.80 50.46
N ALA A 387 -23.35 34.12 50.25
CA ALA A 387 -23.59 34.70 48.93
C ALA A 387 -22.48 34.32 47.93
N TRP A 388 -21.21 34.45 48.34
CA TRP A 388 -20.07 34.08 47.48
C TRP A 388 -20.00 32.58 47.21
N THR A 389 -20.34 31.71 48.19
CA THR A 389 -20.47 30.28 47.92
C THR A 389 -21.58 29.96 46.94
N GLY A 390 -22.71 30.67 47.00
CA GLY A 390 -23.81 30.52 46.05
C GLY A 390 -23.41 30.94 44.64
N ALA A 391 -22.79 32.11 44.50
CA ALA A 391 -22.30 32.61 43.22
C ALA A 391 -21.26 31.66 42.58
N LEU A 392 -20.31 31.16 43.38
CA LEU A 392 -19.33 30.17 42.91
C LEU A 392 -20.00 28.85 42.50
N ALA A 393 -21.02 28.40 43.23
CA ALA A 393 -21.76 27.19 42.88
C ALA A 393 -22.50 27.35 41.54
N VAL A 394 -23.10 28.52 41.27
CA VAL A 394 -23.72 28.83 39.97
C VAL A 394 -22.67 28.84 38.86
N LEU A 395 -21.53 29.52 39.06
CA LEU A 395 -20.44 29.54 38.08
C LEU A 395 -19.90 28.13 37.79
N LEU A 396 -19.77 27.30 38.83
CA LEU A 396 -19.37 25.91 38.71
C LEU A 396 -20.40 25.10 37.89
N LEU A 397 -21.69 25.27 38.15
CA LEU A 397 -22.75 24.62 37.38
C LEU A 397 -22.74 25.04 35.91
N LEU A 398 -22.50 26.33 35.63
CA LEU A 398 -22.34 26.83 34.26
C LEU A 398 -21.09 26.23 33.59
N LEU A 399 -19.96 26.14 34.29
CA LEU A 399 -18.74 25.52 33.78
C LEU A 399 -18.93 24.02 33.50
N LEU A 400 -19.59 23.30 34.41
CA LEU A 400 -19.92 21.89 34.25
C LEU A 400 -20.90 21.67 33.08
N GLY A 401 -21.94 22.50 32.99
CA GLY A 401 -22.90 22.48 31.89
C GLY A 401 -22.21 22.74 30.56
N TRP A 402 -21.36 23.76 30.48
CA TRP A 402 -20.55 24.05 29.30
C TRP A 402 -19.63 22.89 28.92
N HIS A 403 -18.91 22.29 29.88
CA HIS A 403 -18.02 21.15 29.63
C HIS A 403 -18.76 19.95 29.06
N VAL A 404 -19.90 19.58 29.65
CA VAL A 404 -20.74 18.47 29.22
C VAL A 404 -21.31 18.75 27.83
N VAL A 405 -21.86 19.95 27.59
CA VAL A 405 -22.43 20.34 26.29
C VAL A 405 -21.35 20.37 25.22
N SER A 406 -20.23 21.06 25.46
CA SER A 406 -19.12 21.16 24.50
C SER A 406 -18.54 19.79 24.15
N SER A 407 -18.36 18.91 25.13
CA SER A 407 -17.86 17.55 24.87
C SER A 407 -18.89 16.67 24.19
N SER A 408 -20.17 16.84 24.49
CA SER A 408 -21.26 16.11 23.82
C SER A 408 -21.39 16.55 22.37
N VAL A 409 -21.36 17.85 22.07
CA VAL A 409 -21.36 18.35 20.68
C VAL A 409 -20.14 17.81 19.94
N ALA A 410 -18.95 17.91 20.55
CA ALA A 410 -17.74 17.39 19.95
C ALA A 410 -17.81 15.88 19.65
N TYR A 411 -18.40 15.09 20.54
CA TYR A 411 -18.48 13.64 20.36
C TYR A 411 -19.61 13.21 19.41
N PHE A 412 -20.83 13.71 19.62
CA PHE A 412 -22.03 13.27 18.91
C PHE A 412 -22.27 13.97 17.58
N VAL A 413 -21.65 15.12 17.37
CA VAL A 413 -21.83 15.95 16.17
C VAL A 413 -20.48 16.08 15.46
N ASP A 414 -19.54 16.84 16.01
CA ASP A 414 -18.32 17.22 15.28
C ASP A 414 -17.48 15.99 14.87
N TRP A 415 -17.21 15.09 15.83
CA TRP A 415 -16.46 13.86 15.58
C TRP A 415 -17.30 12.84 14.82
N ALA A 416 -18.48 12.49 15.35
CA ALA A 416 -19.30 11.44 14.74
C ALA A 416 -19.73 11.74 13.30
N GLN A 417 -19.93 13.00 12.93
CA GLN A 417 -20.35 13.40 11.58
C GLN A 417 -19.19 13.82 10.67
N ALA A 418 -17.95 13.89 11.15
CA ALA A 418 -16.81 14.18 10.29
C ALA A 418 -16.63 13.06 9.26
N GLU A 419 -16.41 13.41 8.00
CA GLU A 419 -16.18 12.43 6.93
C GLU A 419 -15.06 11.45 7.27
N PRO A 420 -13.86 11.89 7.75
CA PRO A 420 -12.82 10.94 8.13
C PRO A 420 -13.25 9.96 9.23
N THR A 421 -14.11 10.37 10.17
CA THR A 421 -14.66 9.45 11.18
C THR A 421 -15.66 8.47 10.57
N GLN A 422 -16.51 8.90 9.63
CA GLN A 422 -17.38 7.97 8.90
C GLN A 422 -16.57 6.89 8.17
N ARG A 423 -15.47 7.29 7.51
CA ARG A 423 -14.57 6.40 6.76
C ARG A 423 -13.88 5.39 7.66
N VAL A 424 -13.22 5.86 8.73
CA VAL A 424 -12.47 4.99 9.65
C VAL A 424 -13.36 3.95 10.33
N TYR A 425 -14.63 4.26 10.54
CA TYR A 425 -15.61 3.35 11.12
C TYR A 425 -16.46 2.63 10.07
N ASN A 426 -16.04 2.61 8.80
CA ASN A 426 -16.70 1.86 7.73
C ASN A 426 -18.22 2.12 7.65
N ALA A 427 -18.61 3.39 7.77
CA ALA A 427 -20.01 3.80 7.71
C ALA A 427 -20.58 3.76 6.29
N ASP A 428 -19.71 3.83 5.28
CA ASP A 428 -19.98 3.50 3.88
C ASP A 428 -20.61 2.11 3.75
N TYR A 429 -19.96 1.06 4.27
CA TYR A 429 -20.48 -0.32 4.18
C TYR A 429 -21.77 -0.53 4.98
N ARG A 430 -21.93 0.20 6.10
CA ARG A 430 -23.22 0.24 6.81
C ARG A 430 -24.32 0.85 5.94
N ALA A 431 -24.02 1.94 5.23
CA ALA A 431 -24.98 2.61 4.36
C ALA A 431 -25.38 1.69 3.19
N VAL A 432 -24.43 0.97 2.59
CA VAL A 432 -24.70 -0.05 1.57
C VAL A 432 -25.60 -1.16 2.11
N ALA A 433 -25.28 -1.73 3.27
CA ALA A 433 -26.10 -2.77 3.89
C ALA A 433 -27.53 -2.28 4.16
N ALA A 434 -27.68 -1.07 4.72
CA ALA A 434 -28.99 -0.49 5.01
C ALA A 434 -29.81 -0.17 3.74
N PHE A 435 -29.14 0.25 2.65
CA PHE A 435 -29.77 0.49 1.36
C PHE A 435 -30.31 -0.81 0.76
N LEU A 436 -29.49 -1.84 0.68
CA LEU A 436 -29.86 -3.15 0.13
C LEU A 436 -30.90 -3.88 0.99
N ASP A 437 -30.88 -3.70 2.32
CA ASP A 437 -31.90 -4.27 3.21
C ASP A 437 -33.28 -3.61 3.08
N ALA A 438 -33.30 -2.34 2.66
CA ALA A 438 -34.53 -1.58 2.44
C ALA A 438 -35.19 -1.92 1.10
N ASP A 439 -34.39 -2.09 0.05
CA ASP A 439 -34.83 -2.48 -1.29
C ASP A 439 -33.85 -3.50 -1.90
N PRO A 440 -34.06 -4.81 -1.64
CA PRO A 440 -33.16 -5.84 -2.14
C PRO A 440 -33.08 -5.83 -3.67
N ALA A 441 -31.87 -5.69 -4.21
CA ALA A 441 -31.68 -5.71 -5.65
C ALA A 441 -31.94 -7.12 -6.23
N ASN A 442 -32.60 -7.18 -7.38
CA ASN A 442 -32.80 -8.42 -8.14
C ASN A 442 -31.62 -8.75 -9.07
N GLU A 443 -30.59 -7.92 -9.05
CA GLU A 443 -29.40 -7.98 -9.89
C GLU A 443 -28.14 -8.29 -9.07
N PRO A 444 -27.05 -8.77 -9.70
CA PRO A 444 -25.75 -8.92 -9.04
C PRO A 444 -25.29 -7.61 -8.39
N VAL A 445 -24.73 -7.71 -7.19
CA VAL A 445 -24.23 -6.58 -6.40
C VAL A 445 -22.73 -6.68 -6.21
N PHE A 446 -22.02 -5.62 -6.58
CA PHE A 446 -20.58 -5.49 -6.41
C PHE A 446 -20.26 -4.36 -5.43
N VAL A 447 -19.37 -4.60 -4.48
CA VAL A 447 -18.95 -3.60 -3.49
C VAL A 447 -17.45 -3.37 -3.61
N GLY A 448 -17.08 -2.12 -3.88
CA GLY A 448 -15.70 -1.68 -3.96
C GLY A 448 -15.11 -1.37 -2.58
N SER A 449 -13.82 -1.64 -2.40
CA SER A 449 -13.04 -1.21 -1.23
C SER A 449 -11.80 -0.43 -1.65
N ASP A 450 -11.51 0.67 -0.96
CA ASP A 450 -10.32 1.53 -1.14
C ASP A 450 -9.26 1.30 -0.05
N ARG A 451 -9.47 0.31 0.83
CA ARG A 451 -8.64 0.08 2.04
C ARG A 451 -8.12 -1.35 2.08
N LEU A 452 -8.68 -2.19 2.97
CA LEU A 452 -8.26 -3.56 3.21
C LEU A 452 -9.44 -4.47 2.85
N LEU A 453 -9.49 -4.85 1.57
CA LEU A 453 -10.65 -5.51 0.94
C LEU A 453 -11.20 -6.68 1.75
N ASP A 454 -10.33 -7.56 2.24
CA ASP A 454 -10.74 -8.68 3.09
C ASP A 454 -11.41 -8.16 4.37
N LEU A 455 -10.70 -7.33 5.16
CA LEU A 455 -11.23 -6.84 6.42
C LEU A 455 -12.54 -6.06 6.27
N ASP A 456 -12.68 -5.30 5.18
CA ASP A 456 -13.88 -4.54 4.85
C ASP A 456 -15.08 -5.46 4.52
N ARG A 457 -14.83 -6.55 3.78
CA ARG A 457 -15.83 -7.61 3.54
C ARG A 457 -16.25 -8.25 4.85
N GLU A 458 -15.32 -8.57 5.74
CA GLU A 458 -15.65 -9.14 7.05
C GLU A 458 -16.43 -8.15 7.94
N VAL A 459 -16.07 -6.86 7.94
CA VAL A 459 -16.84 -5.80 8.62
C VAL A 459 -18.27 -5.73 8.08
N TYR A 460 -18.44 -5.79 6.75
CA TYR A 460 -19.76 -5.74 6.13
C TYR A 460 -20.64 -6.93 6.55
N GLN A 461 -20.08 -8.14 6.61
CA GLN A 461 -20.81 -9.34 7.06
C GLN A 461 -21.31 -9.22 8.51
N LEU A 462 -20.60 -8.48 9.37
CA LEU A 462 -21.04 -8.24 10.75
C LEU A 462 -22.30 -7.37 10.85
N TYR A 463 -22.67 -6.63 9.81
CA TYR A 463 -23.98 -5.97 9.76
C TYR A 463 -25.15 -6.93 9.48
N GLN A 464 -24.87 -8.21 9.21
CA GLN A 464 -25.85 -9.24 8.82
C GLN A 464 -26.81 -8.78 7.71
N PRO A 465 -26.27 -8.29 6.57
CA PRO A 465 -27.10 -7.85 5.46
C PRO A 465 -27.94 -9.01 4.93
N LYS A 466 -29.21 -8.74 4.60
CA LYS A 466 -30.14 -9.73 4.04
C LYS A 466 -29.79 -10.07 2.60
N GLN A 467 -29.24 -9.09 1.87
CA GLN A 467 -28.82 -9.27 0.49
C GLN A 467 -27.34 -9.70 0.42
N PRO A 468 -27.04 -10.85 -0.20
CA PRO A 468 -25.66 -11.25 -0.44
C PRO A 468 -25.02 -10.34 -1.49
N VAL A 469 -23.73 -10.04 -1.29
CA VAL A 469 -22.89 -9.35 -2.28
C VAL A 469 -22.28 -10.40 -3.20
N THR A 470 -22.37 -10.19 -4.52
CA THR A 470 -21.83 -11.09 -5.54
C THR A 470 -20.31 -11.13 -5.48
N ALA A 471 -19.66 -9.97 -5.53
CA ALA A 471 -18.21 -9.88 -5.38
C ALA A 471 -17.77 -8.56 -4.76
N TRP A 472 -16.60 -8.63 -4.12
CA TRP A 472 -15.87 -7.48 -3.62
C TRP A 472 -14.70 -7.23 -4.55
N PHE A 473 -14.36 -5.96 -4.81
CA PHE A 473 -13.25 -5.60 -5.68
C PHE A 473 -12.48 -4.38 -5.14
N PRO A 474 -11.17 -4.24 -5.43
CA PRO A 474 -10.43 -3.03 -5.10
C PRO A 474 -10.94 -1.88 -5.97
N ALA A 475 -11.48 -0.84 -5.36
CA ALA A 475 -12.17 0.24 -6.08
C ALA A 475 -11.21 1.16 -6.87
N GLY A 476 -9.91 1.11 -6.58
CA GLY A 476 -8.87 1.76 -7.38
C GLY A 476 -8.48 0.99 -8.65
N ASP A 477 -8.82 -0.30 -8.72
CA ASP A 477 -8.52 -1.17 -9.86
C ASP A 477 -9.68 -1.14 -10.88
N ASN A 478 -9.59 -1.99 -11.92
CA ASN A 478 -10.64 -2.13 -12.92
C ASN A 478 -11.92 -2.75 -12.34
N LEU A 479 -13.06 -2.11 -12.61
CA LEU A 479 -14.37 -2.63 -12.25
C LEU A 479 -14.63 -4.00 -12.92
N PRO A 480 -15.14 -4.99 -12.17
CA PRO A 480 -15.60 -6.24 -12.76
C PRO A 480 -16.83 -5.98 -13.63
N LEU A 481 -16.89 -6.60 -14.81
CA LEU A 481 -18.02 -6.46 -15.74
C LEU A 481 -19.25 -7.26 -15.27
N PRO A 482 -20.47 -6.82 -15.62
CA PRO A 482 -21.68 -7.55 -15.29
C PRO A 482 -21.70 -8.91 -16.02
N PRO A 483 -21.94 -10.04 -15.32
CA PRO A 483 -21.87 -11.37 -15.93
C PRO A 483 -23.00 -11.64 -16.94
N ALA A 484 -24.20 -11.10 -16.72
CA ALA A 484 -25.31 -11.06 -17.67
C ALA A 484 -26.35 -10.02 -17.24
N GLY A 485 -26.94 -9.27 -18.17
CA GLY A 485 -27.97 -8.27 -17.87
C GLY A 485 -27.39 -6.99 -17.26
N GLN A 486 -27.91 -6.57 -16.11
CA GLN A 486 -27.43 -5.40 -15.37
C GLN A 486 -26.89 -5.81 -14.00
N ALA A 487 -25.99 -5.01 -13.44
CA ALA A 487 -25.47 -5.17 -12.09
C ALA A 487 -25.37 -3.81 -11.38
N MET A 488 -25.45 -3.84 -10.05
CA MET A 488 -25.31 -2.68 -9.19
C MET A 488 -23.93 -2.67 -8.54
N TYR A 489 -23.29 -1.50 -8.52
CA TYR A 489 -21.97 -1.30 -7.95
C TYR A 489 -22.03 -0.20 -6.90
N PHE A 490 -21.26 -0.40 -5.83
CA PHE A 490 -21.07 0.57 -4.75
C PHE A 490 -19.58 0.92 -4.65
N LEU A 491 -19.22 2.16 -4.97
CA LEU A 491 -17.86 2.68 -4.94
C LEU A 491 -17.70 3.63 -3.74
N PRO A 492 -16.72 3.42 -2.85
CA PRO A 492 -16.39 4.41 -1.83
C PRO A 492 -15.97 5.72 -2.50
N THR A 493 -16.56 6.85 -2.12
CA THR A 493 -16.18 8.17 -2.69
C THR A 493 -14.82 8.67 -2.20
N SER A 494 -14.14 7.94 -1.32
CA SER A 494 -12.75 8.17 -0.92
C SER A 494 -11.73 7.65 -1.95
N VAL A 495 -12.18 6.99 -3.02
CA VAL A 495 -11.31 6.66 -4.16
C VAL A 495 -11.01 7.93 -4.95
N ASP A 496 -9.81 8.48 -4.76
CA ASP A 496 -9.38 9.73 -5.40
C ASP A 496 -9.23 9.60 -6.93
N THR A 497 -8.85 8.41 -7.41
CA THR A 497 -8.60 8.15 -8.84
C THR A 497 -9.11 6.76 -9.23
N LEU A 498 -10.06 6.73 -10.16
CA LEU A 498 -10.46 5.50 -10.84
C LEU A 498 -9.44 5.15 -11.92
N SER A 499 -9.27 3.86 -12.19
CA SER A 499 -8.52 3.44 -13.39
C SER A 499 -9.18 4.01 -14.66
N PRO A 500 -8.42 4.21 -15.75
CA PRO A 500 -8.98 4.79 -16.97
C PRO A 500 -10.15 3.97 -17.55
N ALA A 501 -10.10 2.64 -17.46
CA ALA A 501 -11.19 1.76 -17.89
C ALA A 501 -12.41 1.86 -16.96
N SER A 502 -12.18 1.88 -15.63
CA SER A 502 -13.23 2.11 -14.63
C SER A 502 -13.94 3.45 -14.83
N ALA A 503 -13.20 4.52 -15.14
CA ALA A 503 -13.76 5.83 -15.42
C ALA A 503 -14.69 5.83 -16.64
N LEU A 504 -14.35 5.08 -17.71
CA LEU A 504 -15.23 4.90 -18.87
C LEU A 504 -16.53 4.18 -18.49
N LEU A 505 -16.44 3.12 -17.70
CA LEU A 505 -17.61 2.35 -17.23
C LEU A 505 -18.52 3.19 -16.33
N VAL A 506 -17.95 3.94 -15.38
CA VAL A 506 -18.70 4.84 -14.50
C VAL A 506 -19.38 5.96 -15.31
N ALA A 507 -18.73 6.49 -16.34
CA ALA A 507 -19.33 7.49 -17.23
C ALA A 507 -20.44 6.92 -18.12
N ALA A 508 -20.35 5.65 -18.51
CA ALA A 508 -21.34 4.97 -19.35
C ALA A 508 -22.54 4.39 -18.59
N ALA A 509 -22.44 4.28 -17.25
CA ALA A 509 -23.53 3.75 -16.43
C ALA A 509 -24.83 4.53 -16.64
N HIS A 510 -25.91 3.80 -16.99
CA HIS A 510 -27.22 4.40 -17.27
C HIS A 510 -27.91 4.98 -16.03
N GLU A 511 -27.51 4.55 -14.83
CA GLU A 511 -27.98 5.13 -13.57
C GLU A 511 -26.83 5.34 -12.60
N ARG A 512 -26.80 6.53 -11.98
CA ARG A 512 -25.90 6.89 -10.89
C ARG A 512 -26.71 7.49 -9.75
N PHE A 513 -26.40 7.09 -8.53
CA PHE A 513 -27.00 7.59 -7.30
C PHE A 513 -25.93 7.69 -6.22
N ALA A 514 -26.24 8.39 -5.13
CA ALA A 514 -25.30 8.52 -4.02
C ALA A 514 -25.97 8.07 -2.72
N LEU A 515 -25.18 7.43 -1.85
CA LEU A 515 -25.56 7.17 -0.48
C LEU A 515 -24.98 8.29 0.40
N PRO A 516 -25.81 9.21 0.90
CA PRO A 516 -25.32 10.37 1.62
C PRO A 516 -24.81 9.99 3.01
N GLY A 517 -23.80 10.74 3.46
CA GLY A 517 -23.39 10.78 4.85
C GLY A 517 -24.37 11.56 5.74
N PRO A 518 -24.01 11.78 7.02
CA PRO A 518 -24.86 12.50 7.97
C PRO A 518 -25.27 13.89 7.47
N ASP A 519 -26.56 14.21 7.67
CA ASP A 519 -27.18 15.49 7.25
C ASP A 519 -26.98 15.84 5.76
N ASN A 520 -26.72 14.83 4.89
CA ASN A 520 -26.44 14.99 3.45
C ASN A 520 -25.31 16.00 3.15
N ARG A 521 -24.29 16.10 4.00
CA ARG A 521 -23.18 17.05 3.82
C ARG A 521 -22.16 16.64 2.76
N TYR A 522 -22.02 15.34 2.55
CA TYR A 522 -21.12 14.69 1.59
C TYR A 522 -21.66 13.29 1.30
N ASP A 523 -21.24 12.69 0.19
CA ASP A 523 -21.62 11.34 -0.17
C ASP A 523 -20.58 10.35 0.36
N LEU A 524 -21.05 9.24 0.93
CA LEU A 524 -20.18 8.15 1.41
C LEU A 524 -19.88 7.15 0.29
N VAL A 525 -20.88 6.87 -0.54
CA VAL A 525 -20.78 5.85 -1.57
C VAL A 525 -21.44 6.37 -2.82
N GLU A 526 -20.75 6.20 -3.94
CA GLU A 526 -21.32 6.36 -5.26
C GLU A 526 -21.88 5.01 -5.70
N GLY A 527 -23.20 4.97 -5.93
CA GLY A 527 -23.91 3.83 -6.46
C GLY A 527 -24.10 3.99 -7.97
N LEU A 528 -23.96 2.91 -8.72
CA LEU A 528 -24.23 2.91 -10.16
C LEU A 528 -24.85 1.60 -10.61
N ARG A 529 -25.70 1.65 -11.64
CA ARG A 529 -26.17 0.47 -12.37
C ARG A 529 -25.52 0.46 -13.74
N LEU A 530 -24.88 -0.66 -14.05
CA LEU A 530 -24.19 -0.89 -15.31
C LEU A 530 -24.81 -2.11 -15.99
N SER A 531 -25.23 -1.95 -17.23
CA SER A 531 -25.79 -3.00 -18.06
C SER A 531 -24.77 -3.56 -19.05
N ALA A 532 -25.01 -4.77 -19.55
CA ALA A 532 -24.24 -5.34 -20.65
C ALA A 532 -24.30 -4.46 -21.92
N ASP A 533 -25.39 -3.73 -22.12
CA ASP A 533 -25.54 -2.78 -23.23
C ASP A 533 -24.65 -1.54 -23.03
N ASP A 534 -24.50 -1.05 -21.80
CA ASP A 534 -23.57 0.06 -21.49
C ASP A 534 -22.13 -0.36 -21.78
N VAL A 535 -21.74 -1.58 -21.38
CA VAL A 535 -20.41 -2.13 -21.68
C VAL A 535 -20.23 -2.32 -23.18
N ALA A 536 -21.24 -2.83 -23.89
CA ALA A 536 -21.20 -2.98 -25.34
C ALA A 536 -21.06 -1.63 -26.05
N GLN A 537 -21.68 -0.57 -25.53
CA GLN A 537 -21.54 0.79 -26.04
C GLN A 537 -20.12 1.32 -25.83
N VAL A 538 -19.52 1.15 -24.64
CA VAL A 538 -18.10 1.50 -24.39
C VAL A 538 -17.16 0.76 -25.34
N MET A 539 -17.37 -0.54 -25.54
CA MET A 539 -16.59 -1.35 -26.47
C MET A 539 -16.74 -0.85 -27.92
N LYS A 540 -17.97 -0.52 -28.34
CA LYS A 540 -18.27 0.02 -29.67
C LYS A 540 -17.61 1.37 -29.90
N ASP A 541 -17.63 2.27 -28.91
CA ASP A 541 -17.02 3.59 -29.00
C ASP A 541 -15.48 3.52 -29.10
N ALA A 542 -14.88 2.46 -28.56
CA ALA A 542 -13.47 2.14 -28.72
C ALA A 542 -13.15 1.29 -29.97
N ASN A 543 -14.14 1.00 -30.82
CA ASN A 543 -14.03 0.08 -31.95
C ASN A 543 -13.48 -1.31 -31.56
N ALA A 544 -13.81 -1.77 -30.35
CA ALA A 544 -13.35 -3.04 -29.83
C ALA A 544 -14.23 -4.20 -30.29
N GLN A 545 -13.60 -5.18 -30.94
CA GLN A 545 -14.27 -6.36 -31.51
C GLN A 545 -13.78 -7.65 -30.84
N PRO A 546 -14.63 -8.68 -30.71
CA PRO A 546 -14.19 -10.00 -30.26
C PRO A 546 -13.09 -10.57 -31.14
N LEU A 547 -12.08 -11.17 -30.52
CA LEU A 547 -11.01 -11.85 -31.24
C LEU A 547 -11.49 -13.20 -31.78
N ALA A 548 -11.11 -13.52 -33.02
CA ALA A 548 -11.45 -14.80 -33.64
C ALA A 548 -10.82 -16.00 -32.90
N SER A 549 -9.60 -15.81 -32.38
CA SER A 549 -8.87 -16.78 -31.56
C SER A 549 -8.34 -16.10 -30.30
N PRO A 550 -9.14 -16.01 -29.21
CA PRO A 550 -8.75 -15.38 -27.95
C PRO A 550 -7.52 -16.04 -27.30
N PRO A 551 -6.36 -15.35 -27.18
CA PRO A 551 -5.18 -15.90 -26.53
C PRO A 551 -5.36 -16.00 -25.01
N VAL A 552 -4.80 -17.03 -24.38
CA VAL A 552 -4.84 -17.28 -22.93
C VAL A 552 -3.43 -17.18 -22.36
N TYR A 553 -3.13 -16.14 -21.59
CA TYR A 553 -1.83 -15.91 -20.96
C TYR A 553 -1.71 -16.67 -19.63
N GLY A 554 -0.69 -17.53 -19.54
CA GLY A 554 -0.30 -18.21 -18.30
C GLY A 554 -1.42 -19.07 -17.66
N ASP A 555 -2.31 -19.63 -18.48
CA ASP A 555 -3.54 -20.34 -18.05
C ASP A 555 -4.47 -19.54 -17.12
N ALA A 556 -4.27 -18.23 -17.01
CA ALA A 556 -4.91 -17.38 -16.01
C ALA A 556 -5.82 -16.32 -16.62
N LEU A 557 -5.41 -15.71 -17.74
CA LEU A 557 -6.09 -14.55 -18.31
C LEU A 557 -6.30 -14.71 -19.81
N ARG A 558 -7.54 -14.63 -20.28
CA ARG A 558 -7.89 -14.69 -21.70
C ARG A 558 -8.24 -13.31 -22.24
N LEU A 559 -7.66 -12.94 -23.38
CA LEU A 559 -8.01 -11.71 -24.10
C LEU A 559 -9.17 -11.99 -25.05
N ASP A 560 -10.38 -11.52 -24.71
CA ASP A 560 -11.58 -11.81 -25.49
C ASP A 560 -11.81 -10.84 -26.65
N ALA A 561 -11.44 -9.57 -26.48
CA ALA A 561 -11.70 -8.51 -27.45
C ALA A 561 -10.66 -7.40 -27.34
N ALA A 562 -10.39 -6.73 -28.45
CA ALA A 562 -9.51 -5.57 -28.51
C ALA A 562 -10.03 -4.54 -29.51
N GLY A 563 -9.78 -3.28 -29.22
CA GLY A 563 -10.07 -2.15 -30.11
C GLY A 563 -9.06 -1.04 -29.91
N ALA A 564 -8.50 -0.57 -31.02
CA ALA A 564 -7.60 0.56 -31.04
C ALA A 564 -8.32 1.75 -31.68
N ARG A 565 -8.28 2.90 -31.02
CA ARG A 565 -8.79 4.15 -31.54
C ARG A 565 -7.78 5.25 -31.32
N GLN A 566 -7.42 5.93 -32.40
CA GLN A 566 -6.59 7.13 -32.32
C GLN A 566 -7.44 8.33 -31.90
N GLN A 567 -6.90 9.11 -30.97
CA GLN A 567 -7.39 10.44 -30.62
C GLN A 567 -6.18 11.36 -30.50
N ASP A 568 -6.09 12.34 -31.41
CA ASP A 568 -4.96 13.27 -31.50
C ASP A 568 -3.62 12.52 -31.68
N ASP A 569 -2.65 12.78 -30.79
CA ASP A 569 -1.31 12.18 -30.74
C ASP A 569 -1.26 10.93 -29.85
N VAL A 570 -2.40 10.36 -29.47
CA VAL A 570 -2.48 9.17 -28.61
C VAL A 570 -3.36 8.10 -29.24
N MET A 571 -2.87 6.86 -29.27
CA MET A 571 -3.69 5.69 -29.55
C MET A 571 -4.19 5.08 -28.23
N ALA A 572 -5.51 5.01 -28.08
CA ALA A 572 -6.15 4.34 -26.98
C ALA A 572 -6.49 2.90 -27.39
N LEU A 573 -5.88 1.93 -26.70
CA LEU A 573 -6.17 0.51 -26.85
C LEU A 573 -7.07 0.05 -25.70
N LEU A 574 -8.32 -0.28 -26.00
CA LEU A 574 -9.24 -0.91 -25.06
C LEU A 574 -9.22 -2.42 -25.28
N THR A 575 -9.04 -3.19 -24.20
CA THR A 575 -9.02 -4.66 -24.22
C THR A 575 -10.00 -5.22 -23.21
N ARG A 576 -10.65 -6.33 -23.55
CA ARG A 576 -11.52 -7.09 -22.66
C ARG A 576 -10.85 -8.38 -22.25
N TRP A 577 -10.75 -8.60 -20.95
CA TRP A 577 -10.11 -9.76 -20.36
C TRP A 577 -11.11 -10.60 -19.60
N THR A 578 -10.93 -11.92 -19.61
CA THR A 578 -11.64 -12.85 -18.73
C THR A 578 -10.64 -13.68 -17.96
N VAL A 579 -10.83 -13.76 -16.65
CA VAL A 579 -10.05 -14.64 -15.78
C VAL A 579 -10.50 -16.08 -16.01
N VAL A 580 -9.57 -16.96 -16.39
CA VAL A 580 -9.84 -18.38 -16.65
C VAL A 580 -9.18 -19.30 -15.63
N GLY A 581 -8.18 -18.81 -14.89
CA GLY A 581 -7.44 -19.60 -13.90
C GLY A 581 -6.65 -18.73 -12.92
N SER A 582 -5.75 -19.37 -12.18
CA SER A 582 -4.91 -18.71 -11.17
C SER A 582 -3.63 -18.17 -11.82
N TRP A 583 -3.22 -16.95 -11.45
CA TRP A 583 -1.95 -16.39 -11.93
C TRP A 583 -0.76 -17.28 -11.51
N PRO A 584 0.13 -17.68 -12.44
CA PRO A 584 1.05 -18.81 -12.26
C PRO A 584 2.17 -18.58 -11.22
N TYR A 585 2.47 -17.33 -10.87
CA TYR A 585 3.53 -17.02 -9.91
C TYR A 585 2.98 -16.71 -8.52
N ALA A 586 2.83 -17.76 -7.71
CA ALA A 586 2.82 -17.61 -6.26
C ALA A 586 4.24 -17.25 -5.81
N THR A 587 4.50 -15.98 -5.48
CA THR A 587 5.73 -15.60 -4.77
C THR A 587 5.91 -16.49 -3.53
N PRO A 588 7.14 -16.94 -3.22
CA PRO A 588 7.44 -17.54 -1.94
C PRO A 588 6.93 -16.63 -0.79
N PRO A 589 6.49 -17.20 0.35
CA PRO A 589 5.99 -16.41 1.46
C PRO A 589 7.01 -15.33 1.87
N GLY A 590 6.59 -14.05 1.88
CA GLY A 590 7.40 -12.92 2.38
C GLY A 590 7.98 -11.98 1.32
N LEU A 591 7.81 -12.24 0.01
CA LEU A 591 8.17 -11.28 -1.04
C LEU A 591 6.94 -10.49 -1.54
N PRO A 592 7.07 -9.17 -1.78
CA PRO A 592 5.99 -8.38 -2.37
C PRO A 592 5.69 -8.86 -3.80
N ARG A 593 4.42 -9.07 -4.02
CA ARG A 593 3.78 -9.47 -5.27
C ARG A 593 3.93 -8.32 -6.30
N GLN A 594 4.59 -8.56 -7.45
CA GLN A 594 4.81 -7.56 -8.51
C GLN A 594 3.59 -7.47 -9.45
N PRO A 595 3.13 -6.27 -9.84
CA PRO A 595 1.99 -6.13 -10.75
C PRO A 595 2.33 -6.58 -12.17
N ILE A 596 1.32 -7.08 -12.87
CA ILE A 596 1.41 -7.47 -14.29
C ILE A 596 1.63 -6.22 -15.12
N LYS A 597 2.64 -6.23 -16.00
CA LYS A 597 2.90 -5.15 -16.95
C LYS A 597 2.38 -5.49 -18.33
N PHE A 598 1.78 -4.49 -18.96
CA PHE A 598 1.25 -4.51 -20.31
C PHE A 598 2.22 -3.75 -21.20
N SER A 599 2.79 -4.45 -22.18
CA SER A 599 3.62 -3.90 -23.24
C SER A 599 2.76 -3.77 -24.49
N VAL A 600 2.44 -2.55 -24.91
CA VAL A 600 1.73 -2.30 -26.17
C VAL A 600 2.68 -1.66 -27.16
N SER A 601 2.79 -2.25 -28.35
CA SER A 601 3.62 -1.75 -29.45
C SER A 601 2.80 -1.52 -30.71
N LEU A 602 3.20 -0.50 -31.48
CA LEU A 602 2.69 -0.22 -32.81
C LEU A 602 3.75 -0.61 -33.83
N VAL A 603 3.41 -1.57 -34.68
CA VAL A 603 4.34 -2.21 -35.61
C VAL A 603 3.83 -2.06 -37.04
N ASP A 604 4.68 -1.66 -37.98
CA ASP A 604 4.31 -1.61 -39.40
C ASP A 604 4.43 -2.97 -40.10
N ASP A 605 4.05 -3.04 -41.37
CA ASP A 605 4.11 -4.26 -42.18
C ASP A 605 5.53 -4.80 -42.39
N ALA A 606 6.57 -3.95 -42.23
CA ALA A 606 7.97 -4.35 -42.28
C ALA A 606 8.49 -4.91 -40.94
N GLY A 607 7.69 -4.82 -39.86
CA GLY A 607 8.06 -5.27 -38.53
C GLY A 607 8.78 -4.21 -37.68
N TYR A 608 8.86 -2.95 -38.14
CA TYR A 608 9.44 -1.86 -37.37
C TYR A 608 8.48 -1.36 -36.28
N THR A 609 8.98 -1.23 -35.05
CA THR A 609 8.19 -0.71 -33.92
C THR A 609 8.28 0.81 -33.87
N TRP A 610 7.19 1.48 -34.22
CA TRP A 610 7.08 2.94 -34.25
C TRP A 610 6.89 3.56 -32.87
N ALA A 611 6.14 2.88 -32.02
CA ALA A 611 5.86 3.31 -30.66
C ALA A 611 5.72 2.09 -29.75
N ARG A 612 6.18 2.22 -28.51
CA ARG A 612 5.98 1.21 -27.47
C ARG A 612 5.74 1.88 -26.13
N VAL A 613 4.81 1.34 -25.36
CA VAL A 613 4.59 1.70 -23.96
C VAL A 613 4.55 0.45 -23.12
N ASP A 614 5.26 0.49 -21.99
CA ASP A 614 5.23 -0.55 -20.98
C ASP A 614 4.63 0.07 -19.70
N GLN A 615 3.50 -0.45 -19.23
CA GLN A 615 2.80 0.09 -18.06
C GLN A 615 2.29 -1.02 -17.12
N PRO A 616 2.26 -0.80 -15.80
CA PRO A 616 1.54 -1.70 -14.90
C PRO A 616 0.04 -1.66 -15.24
N GLY A 617 -0.59 -2.84 -15.32
CA GLY A 617 -2.02 -2.95 -15.57
C GLY A 617 -2.85 -2.63 -14.32
N SER A 618 -4.10 -2.25 -14.54
CA SER A 618 -5.05 -1.93 -13.45
C SER A 618 -5.98 -3.10 -13.09
N LEU A 619 -5.67 -4.31 -13.55
CA LEU A 619 -6.50 -5.48 -13.25
C LEU A 619 -6.28 -5.95 -11.78
N PRO A 620 -7.34 -6.36 -11.06
CA PRO A 620 -7.28 -6.71 -9.63
C PRO A 620 -6.71 -8.11 -9.35
N TRP A 621 -5.48 -8.35 -9.80
CA TRP A 621 -4.83 -9.65 -9.92
C TRP A 621 -4.65 -10.45 -8.61
N THR A 622 -4.74 -9.78 -7.46
CA THR A 622 -4.71 -10.41 -6.14
C THR A 622 -6.05 -11.02 -5.72
N PHE A 623 -7.16 -10.62 -6.34
CA PHE A 623 -8.53 -10.98 -5.93
C PHE A 623 -9.40 -11.54 -7.06
N TRP A 624 -8.80 -11.86 -8.20
CA TRP A 624 -9.50 -12.44 -9.35
C TRP A 624 -10.22 -13.75 -9.02
N ARG A 625 -11.38 -13.93 -9.65
CA ARG A 625 -12.12 -15.19 -9.63
C ARG A 625 -12.29 -15.69 -11.06
N PRO A 626 -12.14 -17.01 -11.30
CA PRO A 626 -12.44 -17.58 -12.61
C PRO A 626 -13.86 -17.20 -13.06
N GLY A 627 -13.98 -16.66 -14.28
CA GLY A 627 -15.21 -16.16 -14.86
C GLY A 627 -15.41 -14.65 -14.76
N ASP A 628 -14.65 -13.94 -13.92
CA ASP A 628 -14.71 -12.47 -13.89
C ASP A 628 -14.15 -11.90 -15.21
N SER A 629 -14.83 -10.88 -15.74
CA SER A 629 -14.33 -10.12 -16.90
C SER A 629 -14.02 -8.68 -16.53
N TYR A 630 -13.03 -8.08 -17.18
CA TYR A 630 -12.56 -6.72 -16.93
C TYR A 630 -12.25 -6.01 -18.24
N LEU A 631 -12.26 -4.67 -18.24
CA LEU A 631 -11.69 -3.85 -19.30
C LEU A 631 -10.35 -3.28 -18.85
N GLU A 632 -9.37 -3.21 -19.75
CA GLU A 632 -8.09 -2.53 -19.56
C GLU A 632 -7.91 -1.50 -20.68
N LEU A 633 -7.47 -0.29 -20.33
CA LEU A 633 -7.23 0.80 -21.28
C LEU A 633 -5.77 1.23 -21.23
N THR A 634 -5.05 0.98 -22.34
CA THR A 634 -3.67 1.42 -22.52
C THR A 634 -3.62 2.62 -23.45
N ARG A 635 -2.83 3.63 -23.09
CA ARG A 635 -2.61 4.83 -23.93
C ARG A 635 -1.20 4.81 -24.47
N LEU A 636 -1.08 4.76 -25.80
CA LEU A 636 0.19 4.75 -26.52
C LEU A 636 0.39 6.10 -27.22
N PRO A 637 1.32 6.95 -26.77
CA PRO A 637 1.69 8.17 -27.48
C PRO A 637 2.25 7.83 -28.87
N LEU A 638 1.80 8.55 -29.89
CA LEU A 638 2.20 8.36 -31.29
C LEU A 638 3.27 9.39 -31.70
N PRO A 639 4.31 8.99 -32.45
CA PRO A 639 5.28 9.94 -33.00
C PRO A 639 4.63 10.93 -33.97
N ALA A 640 5.10 12.19 -33.95
CA ALA A 640 4.59 13.25 -34.84
C ALA A 640 4.95 13.03 -36.32
N ASP A 641 5.92 12.15 -36.62
CA ASP A 641 6.38 11.79 -37.96
C ASP A 641 5.83 10.43 -38.46
N LEU A 642 4.86 9.85 -37.73
CA LEU A 642 4.21 8.59 -38.09
C LEU A 642 3.38 8.76 -39.39
N PRO A 643 3.70 8.06 -40.49
CA PRO A 643 2.92 8.14 -41.72
C PRO A 643 1.52 7.53 -41.55
N PRO A 644 0.54 7.94 -42.39
CA PRO A 644 -0.77 7.32 -42.39
C PRO A 644 -0.69 5.97 -43.08
N ASP A 645 -0.92 4.89 -42.33
CA ASP A 645 -0.95 3.53 -42.85
C ASP A 645 -1.77 2.61 -41.92
N ASP A 646 -1.96 1.37 -42.34
CA ASP A 646 -2.46 0.30 -41.48
C ASP A 646 -1.29 -0.25 -40.64
N TYR A 647 -1.43 -0.18 -39.31
CA TYR A 647 -0.44 -0.70 -38.37
C TYR A 647 -0.99 -1.86 -37.57
N THR A 648 -0.11 -2.79 -37.22
CA THR A 648 -0.44 -3.87 -36.29
C THR A 648 -0.17 -3.42 -34.85
N VAL A 649 -1.19 -3.45 -34.01
CA VAL A 649 -1.03 -3.27 -32.57
C VAL A 649 -0.73 -4.62 -31.95
N ARG A 650 0.41 -4.72 -31.28
CA ARG A 650 0.80 -5.92 -30.56
C ARG A 650 0.76 -5.70 -29.06
N LEU A 651 0.45 -6.77 -28.35
CA LEU A 651 0.36 -6.76 -26.89
C LEU A 651 1.11 -7.95 -26.31
N ALA A 652 1.95 -7.65 -25.32
CA ALA A 652 2.62 -8.61 -24.48
C ALA A 652 2.34 -8.34 -22.99
N LEU A 653 2.29 -9.40 -22.19
CA LEU A 653 2.17 -9.34 -20.73
C LEU A 653 3.45 -9.89 -20.09
N TYR A 654 3.96 -9.22 -19.07
CA TYR A 654 5.16 -9.65 -18.37
C TYR A 654 5.22 -9.22 -16.90
N ASP A 655 6.17 -9.79 -16.15
CA ASP A 655 6.51 -9.37 -14.79
C ASP A 655 8.04 -9.20 -14.61
N ASP A 656 8.45 -8.51 -13.55
CA ASP A 656 9.86 -8.15 -13.29
C ASP A 656 10.72 -9.34 -12.80
N VAL A 657 10.15 -10.53 -12.58
CA VAL A 657 10.85 -11.70 -12.03
C VAL A 657 11.07 -12.80 -13.09
N GLY A 658 10.13 -12.96 -14.02
CA GLY A 658 10.14 -13.98 -15.07
C GLY A 658 10.49 -13.48 -16.48
N GLY A 659 10.59 -12.16 -16.69
CA GLY A 659 10.84 -11.58 -18.02
C GLY A 659 9.61 -11.58 -18.96
N THR A 660 9.81 -11.23 -20.23
CA THR A 660 8.75 -10.88 -21.21
C THR A 660 7.89 -12.02 -21.77
N ALA A 661 7.92 -13.23 -21.24
CA ALA A 661 7.34 -14.40 -21.91
C ALA A 661 6.29 -15.13 -21.06
N MET A 662 5.12 -14.52 -20.83
CA MET A 662 3.94 -15.32 -20.47
C MET A 662 3.28 -15.83 -21.77
N VAL A 663 3.60 -17.07 -22.13
CA VAL A 663 3.15 -17.69 -23.38
C VAL A 663 1.64 -17.89 -23.38
N ALA A 664 1.00 -17.54 -24.50
CA ALA A 664 -0.41 -17.82 -24.71
C ALA A 664 -0.65 -19.31 -25.05
N SER A 665 -1.44 -20.04 -24.25
CA SER A 665 -1.74 -21.46 -24.45
C SER A 665 -3.14 -21.67 -25.05
N ALA A 666 -3.23 -21.78 -26.38
CA ALA A 666 -4.04 -22.77 -27.14
C ALA A 666 -4.46 -22.27 -28.54
N GLY A 667 -4.03 -23.00 -29.58
CA GLY A 667 -4.65 -22.98 -30.92
C GLY A 667 -4.03 -22.03 -31.95
N VAL A 668 -2.82 -22.37 -32.42
CA VAL A 668 -2.03 -21.71 -33.49
C VAL A 668 -1.41 -20.37 -33.08
N ALA A 669 -0.08 -20.37 -33.03
CA ALA A 669 0.88 -19.30 -32.70
C ALA A 669 1.03 -18.95 -31.21
N ALA A 670 1.96 -19.67 -30.54
CA ALA A 670 2.62 -19.21 -29.32
C ALA A 670 3.58 -18.07 -29.66
N ALA A 671 3.06 -16.85 -29.76
CA ALA A 671 3.88 -15.64 -29.75
C ALA A 671 3.66 -14.94 -28.41
N ALA A 672 4.73 -14.61 -27.69
CA ALA A 672 4.69 -13.71 -26.53
C ALA A 672 4.22 -12.29 -26.91
N ASP A 673 4.13 -12.02 -28.22
CA ASP A 673 3.76 -10.78 -28.87
C ASP A 673 2.60 -11.08 -29.87
N ALA A 674 1.37 -11.13 -29.36
CA ALA A 674 0.21 -11.42 -30.20
C ALA A 674 -0.21 -10.15 -30.96
N ALA A 675 -0.40 -10.25 -32.28
CA ALA A 675 -1.14 -9.24 -33.03
C ALA A 675 -2.60 -9.30 -32.59
N ILE A 676 -3.04 -8.33 -31.79
CA ILE A 676 -4.36 -8.37 -31.14
C ILE A 676 -5.38 -7.48 -31.83
N ALA A 677 -4.93 -6.49 -32.61
CA ALA A 677 -5.79 -5.60 -33.39
C ALA A 677 -4.99 -4.97 -34.54
N THR A 678 -5.69 -4.60 -35.61
CA THR A 678 -5.17 -3.65 -36.60
C THR A 678 -5.67 -2.26 -36.24
N ALA A 679 -4.77 -1.27 -36.27
CA ALA A 679 -5.09 0.13 -36.06
C ALA A 679 -4.83 0.89 -37.36
N GLN A 680 -5.89 1.45 -37.93
CA GLN A 680 -5.74 2.43 -39.01
C GLN A 680 -5.30 3.74 -38.37
N VAL A 681 -4.07 4.18 -38.65
CA VAL A 681 -3.59 5.47 -38.20
C VAL A 681 -3.98 6.50 -39.25
N SER A 682 -4.85 7.42 -38.86
CA SER A 682 -5.15 8.60 -39.68
C SER A 682 -4.19 9.71 -39.27
N LEU A 683 -3.66 10.46 -40.25
CA LEU A 683 -2.65 11.52 -40.05
C LEU A 683 -2.78 12.26 -38.71
N PRO A 684 -1.84 12.09 -37.76
CA PRO A 684 -1.70 13.04 -36.67
C PRO A 684 -1.05 14.34 -37.19
N VAL A 685 -1.66 15.48 -36.90
CA VAL A 685 -1.02 16.80 -37.02
C VAL A 685 -1.12 17.49 -35.67
N ALA A 686 -0.01 17.52 -34.92
CA ALA A 686 0.40 18.65 -34.09
C ALA A 686 1.69 18.30 -33.32
N GLY A 687 2.84 18.41 -33.98
CA GLY A 687 4.13 18.31 -33.33
C GLY A 687 5.27 18.55 -34.31
N ALA A 688 6.38 19.13 -33.84
CA ALA A 688 7.60 19.11 -34.64
C ALA A 688 8.09 17.66 -34.71
N PRO A 689 8.34 17.11 -35.91
CA PRO A 689 8.87 15.76 -36.04
C PRO A 689 10.23 15.68 -35.32
N PRO A 690 10.51 14.57 -34.62
CA PRO A 690 11.81 14.39 -33.99
C PRO A 690 12.93 14.41 -35.05
N ALA A 691 14.06 15.02 -34.71
CA ALA A 691 15.20 15.07 -35.62
C ALA A 691 15.79 13.66 -35.77
N ALA A 692 15.99 13.23 -37.02
CA ALA A 692 16.67 11.99 -37.31
C ALA A 692 18.10 12.00 -36.72
N PRO A 693 18.55 10.93 -36.03
CA PRO A 693 19.85 10.90 -35.38
C PRO A 693 21.04 11.06 -36.33
N TYR A 694 20.89 10.67 -37.59
CA TYR A 694 21.94 10.72 -38.60
C TYR A 694 21.48 11.57 -39.80
N PRO A 695 21.81 12.86 -39.86
CA PRO A 695 21.43 13.72 -40.98
C PRO A 695 22.14 13.30 -42.28
N PHE A 696 21.56 13.67 -43.42
CA PHE A 696 22.21 13.50 -44.72
C PHE A 696 23.29 14.55 -44.94
N ASP A 697 24.44 14.11 -45.46
CA ASP A 697 25.50 15.00 -45.93
C ASP A 697 25.31 15.30 -47.42
N GLN A 698 25.81 16.44 -47.89
CA GLN A 698 25.92 16.78 -49.32
C GLN A 698 24.62 16.53 -50.11
N ILE A 699 23.59 17.35 -49.89
CA ILE A 699 22.32 17.25 -50.60
C ILE A 699 22.39 18.05 -51.91
N ALA A 700 22.04 17.42 -53.02
CA ALA A 700 21.83 18.05 -54.32
C ALA A 700 20.33 18.14 -54.60
N GLY A 701 19.86 19.29 -55.11
CA GLY A 701 18.43 19.56 -55.26
C GLY A 701 17.75 19.89 -53.93
N GLY A 702 16.52 19.43 -53.72
CA GLY A 702 15.84 19.51 -52.42
C GLY A 702 14.80 20.61 -52.23
N GLU A 703 14.54 21.46 -53.23
CA GLU A 703 13.52 22.53 -53.10
C GLU A 703 12.09 21.97 -52.99
N ALA A 704 11.78 20.91 -53.72
CA ALA A 704 10.45 20.28 -53.71
C ALA A 704 10.35 19.17 -52.64
N LEU A 705 11.38 18.34 -52.51
CA LEU A 705 11.47 17.24 -51.55
C LEU A 705 12.94 17.07 -51.15
N ALA A 706 13.26 17.17 -49.86
CA ALA A 706 14.62 17.05 -49.34
C ALA A 706 14.77 15.81 -48.46
N PRO A 707 15.85 15.03 -48.60
CA PRO A 707 16.21 14.04 -47.58
C PRO A 707 16.65 14.77 -46.30
N VAL A 708 16.15 14.33 -45.15
CA VAL A 708 16.41 14.95 -43.84
C VAL A 708 17.47 14.17 -43.06
N GLY A 709 17.30 12.86 -42.96
CA GLY A 709 18.12 12.01 -42.09
C GLY A 709 17.68 10.55 -42.13
N ARG A 710 18.49 9.68 -41.54
CA ARG A 710 18.20 8.26 -41.31
C ARG A 710 18.13 7.94 -39.83
N TRP A 711 17.45 6.84 -39.48
CA TRP A 711 17.18 6.47 -38.09
C TRP A 711 18.10 5.39 -37.53
N GLU A 712 18.90 4.77 -38.38
CA GLU A 712 19.91 3.79 -38.01
C GLU A 712 21.27 4.09 -38.68
N PRO A 713 22.39 3.67 -38.06
CA PRO A 713 23.70 3.76 -38.70
C PRO A 713 23.79 2.77 -39.87
N VAL A 714 24.56 3.12 -40.90
CA VAL A 714 24.80 2.28 -42.08
C VAL A 714 26.30 2.28 -42.33
N ASP A 715 27.04 1.64 -41.42
CA ASP A 715 28.51 1.65 -41.41
C ASP A 715 29.10 0.43 -42.13
N VAL A 716 28.36 -0.69 -42.12
CA VAL A 716 28.77 -1.96 -42.75
C VAL A 716 27.58 -2.59 -43.45
N LEU A 717 27.77 -2.97 -44.71
CA LEU A 717 26.80 -3.70 -45.52
C LEU A 717 27.39 -5.03 -45.97
N VAL A 718 26.57 -6.07 -46.03
CA VAL A 718 26.99 -7.41 -46.47
C VAL A 718 26.38 -7.68 -47.83
N ALA A 719 27.23 -8.00 -48.80
CA ALA A 719 26.78 -8.29 -50.16
C ALA A 719 25.85 -9.51 -50.21
N GLY A 720 24.69 -9.38 -50.85
CA GLY A 720 23.69 -10.43 -51.03
C GLY A 720 22.65 -10.52 -49.92
N VAL A 721 22.66 -9.59 -48.96
CA VAL A 721 21.85 -9.67 -47.73
C VAL A 721 20.84 -8.53 -47.70
N PRO A 722 19.53 -8.77 -47.83
CA PRO A 722 18.55 -7.69 -47.79
C PRO A 722 18.50 -7.04 -46.41
N GLY A 723 18.29 -5.73 -46.38
CA GLY A 723 18.11 -4.94 -45.15
C GLY A 723 17.16 -3.76 -45.38
N ASP A 724 16.50 -3.31 -44.32
CA ASP A 724 15.59 -2.16 -44.36
C ASP A 724 16.29 -0.93 -43.75
N VAL A 725 16.01 0.24 -44.32
CA VAL A 725 16.54 1.54 -43.87
C VAL A 725 15.39 2.54 -43.77
N HIS A 726 15.33 3.29 -42.67
CA HIS A 726 14.29 4.26 -42.36
C HIS A 726 14.79 5.67 -42.64
N LEU A 727 14.23 6.31 -43.67
CA LEU A 727 14.67 7.61 -44.16
C LEU A 727 13.58 8.66 -43.97
N SER A 728 13.95 9.79 -43.39
CA SER A 728 13.07 10.96 -43.27
C SER A 728 13.23 11.87 -44.49
N TRP A 729 12.10 12.29 -45.05
CA TRP A 729 12.01 13.21 -46.18
C TRP A 729 11.10 14.38 -45.83
N GLN A 730 11.45 15.59 -46.24
CA GLN A 730 10.67 16.81 -46.02
C GLN A 730 10.24 17.42 -47.34
N ALA A 731 8.95 17.69 -47.51
CA ALA A 731 8.49 18.44 -48.67
C ALA A 731 8.72 19.95 -48.46
N GLY A 732 9.39 20.61 -49.40
CA GLY A 732 9.60 22.07 -49.33
C GLY A 732 8.35 22.88 -49.67
N GLY A 733 7.44 22.29 -50.46
CA GLY A 733 6.12 22.79 -50.81
C GLY A 733 5.09 21.67 -50.89
N ALA A 734 3.84 21.96 -51.22
CA ALA A 734 2.84 20.90 -51.42
C ALA A 734 3.21 20.07 -52.67
N LEU A 735 3.48 18.77 -52.50
CA LEU A 735 4.00 17.89 -53.54
C LEU A 735 3.00 16.78 -53.87
N VAL A 736 2.62 16.65 -55.14
CA VAL A 736 1.83 15.51 -55.62
C VAL A 736 2.74 14.30 -55.72
N THR A 737 2.36 13.17 -55.12
CA THR A 737 3.23 11.97 -54.99
C THR A 737 3.07 10.96 -56.12
N GLN A 738 2.16 11.22 -57.07
CA GLN A 738 1.98 10.36 -58.23
C GLN A 738 3.29 10.27 -59.05
N ASN A 739 3.70 9.05 -59.41
CA ASN A 739 4.94 8.72 -60.12
C ASN A 739 6.22 9.17 -59.39
N LEU A 740 6.17 9.28 -58.06
CA LEU A 740 7.33 9.49 -57.20
C LEU A 740 7.97 8.13 -56.90
N HIS A 741 9.26 8.00 -57.20
CA HIS A 741 10.04 6.78 -56.95
C HIS A 741 11.39 7.11 -56.30
N PHE A 742 11.98 6.13 -55.61
CA PHE A 742 13.21 6.27 -54.86
C PHE A 742 14.28 5.29 -55.37
N ARG A 743 15.52 5.75 -55.41
CA ARG A 743 16.66 4.97 -55.89
C ARG A 743 17.83 5.07 -54.92
N LEU A 744 18.54 3.96 -54.74
CA LEU A 744 19.80 3.87 -54.02
C LEU A 744 20.94 3.63 -55.02
N ARG A 745 22.00 4.43 -54.95
CA ARG A 745 23.23 4.27 -55.74
C ARG A 745 24.40 4.04 -54.79
N ALA A 746 25.20 3.00 -55.05
CA ALA A 746 26.51 2.83 -54.44
C ALA A 746 27.58 3.34 -55.40
N VAL A 747 28.35 4.31 -54.95
CA VAL A 747 29.34 5.04 -55.76
C VAL A 747 30.73 4.89 -55.15
N GLU A 748 31.74 4.69 -55.98
CA GLU A 748 33.15 4.67 -55.55
C GLU A 748 33.66 6.10 -55.28
N GLN A 749 34.83 6.25 -54.65
CA GLN A 749 35.40 7.58 -54.36
C GLN A 749 35.67 8.43 -55.61
N ASP A 750 35.86 7.79 -56.77
CA ASP A 750 36.09 8.46 -58.05
C ASP A 750 34.80 8.88 -58.79
N GLY A 751 33.63 8.58 -58.20
CA GLY A 751 32.32 8.90 -58.75
C GLY A 751 31.72 7.83 -59.67
N SER A 752 32.39 6.69 -59.87
CA SER A 752 31.84 5.57 -60.64
C SER A 752 30.74 4.84 -59.86
N VAL A 753 29.63 4.51 -60.54
CA VAL A 753 28.51 3.76 -59.92
C VAL A 753 28.85 2.27 -59.93
N LEU A 754 28.95 1.68 -58.75
CA LEU A 754 29.21 0.24 -58.56
C LEU A 754 27.95 -0.58 -58.81
N TRP A 755 26.83 -0.15 -58.21
CA TRP A 755 25.52 -0.73 -58.41
C TRP A 755 24.43 0.29 -58.07
N GLU A 756 23.24 0.11 -58.66
CA GLU A 756 22.05 0.89 -58.34
C GLU A 756 20.82 0.00 -58.24
N GLN A 757 19.85 0.38 -57.41
CA GLN A 757 18.59 -0.34 -57.25
C GLN A 757 17.44 0.60 -56.89
N ALA A 758 16.22 0.23 -57.27
CA ALA A 758 15.00 0.88 -56.82
C ALA A 758 14.72 0.50 -55.37
N ILE A 759 14.35 1.49 -54.55
CA ILE A 759 14.09 1.32 -53.12
C ILE A 759 12.79 2.02 -52.73
N ASP A 760 11.74 1.90 -53.55
CA ASP A 760 10.45 2.51 -53.24
C ASP A 760 9.96 2.10 -51.84
N PRO A 761 9.36 3.04 -51.08
CA PRO A 761 8.98 2.78 -49.69
C PRO A 761 7.87 1.72 -49.62
N SER A 762 7.85 0.95 -48.54
CA SER A 762 6.79 -0.03 -48.30
C SER A 762 5.45 0.65 -47.99
N GLN A 763 5.48 1.85 -47.39
CA GLN A 763 4.28 2.61 -47.03
C GLN A 763 3.61 3.26 -48.24
N GLN A 764 2.28 3.35 -48.21
CA GLN A 764 1.53 4.10 -49.22
C GLN A 764 1.68 5.61 -49.00
N LEU A 765 2.18 6.32 -50.01
CA LEU A 765 2.32 7.77 -49.93
C LEU A 765 0.97 8.49 -50.04
N PRO A 766 0.73 9.59 -49.30
CA PRO A 766 -0.47 10.39 -49.46
C PRO A 766 -0.50 11.02 -50.85
N ALA A 767 -1.67 11.12 -51.48
CA ALA A 767 -1.79 11.70 -52.83
C ALA A 767 -1.21 13.13 -52.94
N LEU A 768 -1.24 13.88 -51.83
CA LEU A 768 -0.59 15.17 -51.67
C LEU A 768 0.22 15.18 -50.37
N TRP A 769 1.53 15.43 -50.50
CA TRP A 769 2.44 15.63 -49.38
C TRP A 769 2.43 17.12 -48.98
N PRO A 770 2.01 17.48 -47.75
CA PRO A 770 1.92 18.87 -47.33
C PRO A 770 3.28 19.58 -47.20
N ALA A 771 3.31 20.89 -47.46
CA ALA A 771 4.52 21.70 -47.33
C ALA A 771 5.07 21.70 -45.90
N GLY A 772 6.38 21.50 -45.75
CA GLY A 772 7.09 21.45 -44.47
C GLY A 772 6.95 20.13 -43.71
N GLN A 773 6.04 19.24 -44.12
CA GLN A 773 5.79 17.97 -43.45
C GLN A 773 6.94 17.00 -43.70
N VAL A 774 7.42 16.38 -42.61
CA VAL A 774 8.41 15.30 -42.67
C VAL A 774 7.68 13.97 -42.57
N TYR A 775 7.98 13.03 -43.47
CA TYR A 775 7.61 11.61 -43.29
C TYR A 775 8.87 10.78 -43.16
N ARG A 776 8.86 9.87 -42.19
CA ARG A 776 9.80 8.75 -42.14
C ARG A 776 9.23 7.60 -42.98
N LEU A 777 10.02 7.08 -43.90
CA LEU A 777 9.65 6.03 -44.84
C LEU A 777 10.62 4.85 -44.70
N THR A 778 10.11 3.63 -44.84
CA THR A 778 10.90 2.38 -44.77
C THR A 778 11.25 1.96 -46.18
N HIS A 779 12.54 1.89 -46.48
CA HIS A 779 13.09 1.53 -47.78
C HIS A 779 13.84 0.20 -47.67
N ARG A 780 13.55 -0.74 -48.57
CA ARG A 780 14.24 -2.03 -48.61
C ARG A 780 15.42 -1.99 -49.58
N MET A 781 16.60 -2.43 -49.14
CA MET A 781 17.82 -2.49 -49.95
C MET A 781 18.43 -3.90 -49.97
N LEU A 782 19.09 -4.26 -51.06
CA LEU A 782 19.87 -5.49 -51.21
C LEU A 782 21.29 -5.13 -51.71
N PRO A 783 22.29 -5.02 -50.85
CA PRO A 783 23.66 -4.66 -51.23
C PRO A 783 24.25 -5.71 -52.18
N GLN A 784 25.02 -5.29 -53.19
CA GLN A 784 25.66 -6.18 -54.15
C GLN A 784 27.18 -6.17 -54.00
N ALA A 785 27.83 -7.28 -54.37
CA ALA A 785 29.28 -7.42 -54.29
C ALA A 785 29.98 -6.56 -55.35
N SER A 786 31.04 -5.85 -54.96
CA SER A 786 31.96 -5.22 -55.91
C SER A 786 32.97 -6.24 -56.45
N THR A 787 33.58 -6.00 -57.60
CA THR A 787 34.57 -6.90 -58.23
C THR A 787 35.87 -7.07 -57.41
N ALA A 788 36.05 -6.33 -56.32
CA ALA A 788 37.29 -6.27 -55.53
C ALA A 788 37.03 -6.40 -54.01
N GLY A 789 36.46 -7.50 -53.54
CA GLY A 789 36.36 -7.78 -52.10
C GLY A 789 35.64 -6.66 -51.30
N THR A 790 36.17 -6.32 -50.11
CA THR A 790 35.66 -5.22 -49.26
C THR A 790 35.96 -3.86 -49.88
N SER A 791 34.94 -3.03 -50.06
CA SER A 791 35.08 -1.65 -50.58
C SER A 791 34.31 -0.63 -49.75
N ASP A 792 34.93 0.50 -49.44
CA ASP A 792 34.24 1.68 -48.90
C ASP A 792 33.40 2.30 -50.03
N VAL A 793 32.09 2.40 -49.86
CA VAL A 793 31.18 2.95 -50.88
C VAL A 793 30.46 4.17 -50.34
N ARG A 794 30.25 5.19 -51.19
CA ARG A 794 29.31 6.27 -50.92
C ARG A 794 27.91 5.81 -51.29
N LEU A 795 26.99 5.79 -50.33
CA LEU A 795 25.58 5.51 -50.60
C LEU A 795 24.82 6.80 -50.81
N GLU A 796 24.26 6.97 -52.01
CA GLU A 796 23.42 8.11 -52.35
C GLU A 796 21.97 7.65 -52.52
N VAL A 797 21.05 8.35 -51.87
CA VAL A 797 19.61 8.11 -51.99
C VAL A 797 18.98 9.27 -52.73
N CYS A 798 18.19 8.93 -53.76
CA CYS A 798 17.61 9.87 -54.68
C CYS A 798 16.09 9.71 -54.77
N ALA A 799 15.37 10.82 -54.78
CA ALA A 799 13.93 10.86 -55.08
C ALA A 799 13.72 11.39 -56.50
N LEU A 800 12.88 10.71 -57.28
CA LEU A 800 12.61 11.01 -58.69
C LEU A 800 11.11 11.15 -58.93
N GLN A 801 10.71 12.19 -59.66
CA GLN A 801 9.33 12.37 -60.12
C GLN A 801 9.29 12.38 -61.65
N ASN A 802 8.50 11.47 -62.24
CA ASN A 802 8.50 11.25 -63.70
C ASN A 802 9.92 11.10 -64.25
N ASP A 803 10.74 10.27 -63.60
CA ASP A 803 12.17 10.03 -63.88
C ASP A 803 13.10 11.26 -63.80
N THR A 804 12.60 12.39 -63.31
CA THR A 804 13.41 13.59 -63.05
C THR A 804 13.82 13.62 -61.59
N GLU A 805 15.13 13.71 -61.32
CA GLU A 805 15.70 13.75 -59.97
C GLU A 805 15.29 15.05 -59.25
N LEU A 806 14.54 14.92 -58.15
CA LEU A 806 14.11 16.04 -57.30
C LEU A 806 15.17 16.39 -56.25
N ALA A 807 15.77 15.36 -55.68
CA ALA A 807 16.89 15.48 -54.75
C ALA A 807 17.68 14.17 -54.68
N CYS A 808 18.98 14.29 -54.39
CA CYS A 808 19.82 13.21 -53.92
C CYS A 808 20.60 13.66 -52.69
N GLY A 809 20.84 12.76 -51.75
CA GLY A 809 21.73 13.02 -50.63
C GLY A 809 22.62 11.83 -50.32
N LEU A 810 23.79 12.10 -49.73
CA LEU A 810 24.69 11.06 -49.24
C LEU A 810 24.13 10.49 -47.93
N ALA A 811 23.61 9.27 -48.01
CA ALA A 811 23.05 8.53 -46.88
C ALA A 811 24.13 7.95 -45.96
N GLY A 812 25.37 7.79 -46.41
CA GLY A 812 26.48 7.28 -45.61
C GLY A 812 27.65 6.77 -46.45
N GLN A 813 28.70 6.31 -45.77
CA GLN A 813 29.88 5.72 -46.41
C GLN A 813 30.19 4.31 -45.85
N PRO A 814 29.30 3.32 -46.03
CA PRO A 814 29.51 1.99 -45.49
C PRO A 814 30.65 1.25 -46.16
N GLN A 815 31.20 0.29 -45.42
CA GLN A 815 31.98 -0.81 -45.98
C GLN A 815 31.06 -1.89 -46.52
N VAL A 816 31.10 -2.15 -47.82
CA VAL A 816 30.46 -3.33 -48.41
C VAL A 816 31.43 -4.49 -48.32
N VAL A 817 31.16 -5.43 -47.42
CA VAL A 817 32.03 -6.58 -47.16
C VAL A 817 31.54 -7.79 -47.96
N VAL A 818 32.47 -8.41 -48.67
CA VAL A 818 32.29 -9.75 -49.26
C VAL A 818 33.02 -10.72 -48.35
N GLN A 819 32.34 -11.33 -47.37
CA GLN A 819 33.02 -12.25 -46.46
C GLN A 819 33.32 -13.61 -47.13
N PRO A 820 34.58 -14.04 -47.25
CA PRO A 820 34.93 -15.43 -47.51
C PRO A 820 34.71 -16.26 -46.23
N PRO A 821 34.30 -17.54 -46.34
CA PRO A 821 34.00 -18.32 -45.14
C PRO A 821 35.27 -18.66 -44.36
N VAL A 822 35.25 -18.46 -43.04
CA VAL A 822 36.34 -18.88 -42.14
C VAL A 822 36.23 -20.38 -41.87
N LEU A 823 36.84 -21.20 -42.72
CA LEU A 823 36.73 -22.68 -42.63
C LEU A 823 37.71 -23.33 -41.65
N VAL A 824 38.63 -22.56 -41.06
CA VAL A 824 39.62 -23.02 -40.09
C VAL A 824 39.75 -22.01 -38.98
N LEU A 825 39.72 -22.45 -37.71
CA LEU A 825 39.93 -21.59 -36.56
C LEU A 825 41.31 -20.90 -36.64
N PRO A 826 41.39 -19.57 -36.47
CA PRO A 826 42.65 -18.84 -36.53
C PRO A 826 43.59 -19.16 -35.35
N GLN A 827 43.03 -19.63 -34.23
CA GLN A 827 43.76 -20.11 -33.06
C GLN A 827 43.00 -21.25 -32.38
N THR A 828 43.72 -22.12 -31.68
CA THR A 828 43.12 -23.19 -30.87
C THR A 828 42.50 -22.58 -29.60
N PRO A 829 41.22 -22.84 -29.28
CA PRO A 829 40.61 -22.37 -28.05
C PRO A 829 41.35 -22.83 -26.79
N GLN A 830 41.36 -22.01 -25.75
CA GLN A 830 41.96 -22.30 -24.44
C GLN A 830 41.25 -23.44 -23.72
N TYR A 831 39.92 -23.51 -23.87
CA TYR A 831 39.09 -24.55 -23.31
C TYR A 831 38.20 -25.16 -24.40
N ASP A 832 38.17 -26.48 -24.48
CA ASP A 832 37.20 -27.19 -25.29
C ASP A 832 35.82 -27.06 -24.63
N ALA A 833 34.83 -26.76 -25.45
CA ALA A 833 33.42 -26.89 -25.13
C ALA A 833 32.79 -27.63 -26.30
N ASP A 834 31.83 -28.49 -26.01
CA ASP A 834 31.21 -29.32 -27.05
C ASP A 834 29.73 -29.47 -26.72
N ALA A 835 28.98 -28.53 -27.28
CA ALA A 835 27.56 -28.37 -27.13
C ALA A 835 26.97 -28.03 -28.50
N ASP A 836 25.97 -28.79 -28.91
CA ASP A 836 25.37 -28.71 -30.25
C ASP A 836 23.88 -28.31 -30.13
N TRP A 837 23.52 -27.21 -30.78
CA TRP A 837 22.15 -26.71 -30.86
C TRP A 837 21.49 -27.26 -32.13
N ASP A 838 21.15 -28.54 -32.07
CA ASP A 838 20.38 -29.28 -33.08
C ASP A 838 20.98 -29.23 -34.49
N GLY A 839 22.31 -29.36 -34.57
CA GLY A 839 23.07 -29.33 -35.81
C GLY A 839 23.17 -27.96 -36.49
N GLN A 840 22.61 -26.91 -35.91
CA GLN A 840 22.66 -25.55 -36.47
C GLN A 840 23.93 -24.83 -36.04
N LEU A 841 24.26 -24.90 -34.75
CA LEU A 841 25.42 -24.24 -34.14
C LEU A 841 26.06 -25.18 -33.12
N ALA A 842 27.34 -25.45 -33.28
CA ALA A 842 28.14 -26.16 -32.30
C ALA A 842 29.12 -25.19 -31.63
N LEU A 843 29.13 -25.15 -30.30
CA LEU A 843 30.21 -24.48 -29.57
C LEU A 843 31.45 -25.35 -29.67
N ALA A 844 32.52 -24.85 -30.30
CA ALA A 844 33.77 -25.58 -30.53
C ALA A 844 34.81 -25.36 -29.42
N GLY A 845 34.66 -24.29 -28.63
CA GLY A 845 35.56 -23.94 -27.53
C GLY A 845 35.40 -22.49 -27.09
N TYR A 846 36.14 -22.10 -26.04
CA TYR A 846 36.13 -20.74 -25.53
C TYR A 846 37.47 -20.31 -24.90
N ASP A 847 37.71 -18.99 -24.90
CA ASP A 847 38.78 -18.35 -24.13
C ASP A 847 38.17 -17.48 -23.03
N LEU A 848 38.85 -17.40 -21.89
CA LEU A 848 38.35 -16.67 -20.72
C LEU A 848 39.46 -15.83 -20.09
N ALA A 849 39.23 -14.53 -19.98
CA ALA A 849 40.04 -13.61 -19.21
C ALA A 849 39.18 -12.91 -18.15
N ARG A 850 39.66 -12.87 -16.90
CA ARG A 850 38.97 -12.20 -15.80
C ARG A 850 39.76 -10.98 -15.34
N GLU A 851 39.05 -9.88 -15.19
CA GLU A 851 39.52 -8.66 -14.57
C GLU A 851 38.71 -8.39 -13.29
N PRO A 852 39.14 -7.48 -12.40
CA PRO A 852 38.45 -7.22 -11.14
C PRO A 852 36.99 -6.75 -11.28
N GLU A 853 36.65 -6.14 -12.41
CA GLU A 853 35.33 -5.53 -12.66
C GLU A 853 34.64 -6.06 -13.94
N SER A 854 35.26 -7.01 -14.64
CA SER A 854 34.70 -7.57 -15.86
C SER A 854 35.19 -8.99 -16.13
N ILE A 855 34.37 -9.76 -16.84
CA ILE A 855 34.75 -11.04 -17.42
C ILE A 855 34.69 -10.92 -18.94
N HIS A 856 35.82 -11.16 -19.60
CA HIS A 856 35.94 -11.22 -21.06
C HIS A 856 35.92 -12.69 -21.51
N LEU A 857 34.87 -13.06 -22.23
CA LEU A 857 34.64 -14.40 -22.75
C LEU A 857 34.67 -14.36 -24.29
N THR A 858 35.51 -15.19 -24.90
CA THR A 858 35.51 -15.40 -26.36
C THR A 858 34.94 -16.78 -26.65
N LEU A 859 33.88 -16.85 -27.45
CA LEU A 859 33.19 -18.09 -27.83
C LEU A 859 33.48 -18.40 -29.30
N TYR A 860 33.84 -19.65 -29.59
CA TYR A 860 34.11 -20.13 -30.95
C TYR A 860 32.99 -21.05 -31.41
N TRP A 861 32.18 -20.58 -32.33
CA TRP A 861 31.04 -21.31 -32.89
C TRP A 861 31.43 -21.96 -34.21
N LYS A 862 31.04 -23.22 -34.42
CA LYS A 862 31.07 -23.89 -35.71
C LYS A 862 29.65 -23.98 -36.26
N VAL A 863 29.46 -23.45 -37.45
CA VAL A 863 28.16 -23.37 -38.10
C VAL A 863 27.88 -24.69 -38.80
N GLY A 864 26.72 -25.29 -38.51
CA GLY A 864 26.16 -26.42 -39.26
C GLY A 864 25.12 -25.90 -40.24
N ASP A 865 23.85 -26.21 -40.04
CA ASP A 865 22.77 -25.60 -40.81
C ASP A 865 22.49 -24.18 -40.29
N ALA A 866 22.88 -23.17 -41.06
CA ALA A 866 22.77 -21.78 -40.63
C ALA A 866 21.32 -21.43 -40.24
N PRO A 867 21.09 -20.82 -39.06
CA PRO A 867 19.77 -20.38 -38.65
C PRO A 867 19.14 -19.45 -39.69
N THR A 868 17.92 -19.74 -40.09
CA THR A 868 17.18 -18.95 -41.10
C THR A 868 16.62 -17.63 -40.55
N ALA A 869 16.65 -17.46 -39.24
CA ALA A 869 16.27 -16.25 -38.52
C ALA A 869 17.38 -15.83 -37.54
N PRO A 870 17.47 -14.54 -37.17
CA PRO A 870 18.42 -14.07 -36.16
C PRO A 870 18.15 -14.75 -34.81
N LEU A 871 19.17 -15.30 -34.17
CA LEU A 871 19.10 -15.74 -32.78
C LEU A 871 19.76 -14.70 -31.85
N LYS A 872 19.44 -14.74 -30.56
CA LYS A 872 20.23 -14.07 -29.52
C LYS A 872 20.93 -15.13 -28.69
N ARG A 873 22.20 -14.88 -28.39
CA ARG A 873 22.94 -15.68 -27.43
C ARG A 873 22.89 -14.96 -26.09
N PHE A 874 22.54 -15.70 -25.05
CA PHE A 874 22.66 -15.25 -23.66
C PHE A 874 23.90 -15.87 -23.03
N VAL A 875 24.53 -15.09 -22.15
CA VAL A 875 25.56 -15.57 -21.23
C VAL A 875 25.18 -15.07 -19.84
N HIS A 876 24.90 -16.00 -18.93
CA HIS A 876 24.55 -15.71 -17.54
C HIS A 876 25.70 -16.10 -16.62
N ALA A 877 26.23 -15.13 -15.89
CA ALA A 877 27.07 -15.38 -14.74
C ALA A 877 26.16 -15.77 -13.56
N VAL A 878 26.33 -16.98 -13.04
CA VAL A 878 25.53 -17.49 -11.92
C VAL A 878 26.39 -17.73 -10.69
N ASP A 879 25.86 -17.45 -9.50
CA ASP A 879 26.53 -17.70 -8.23
C ASP A 879 26.34 -19.17 -7.76
N ALA A 880 26.90 -19.49 -6.59
CA ALA A 880 26.83 -20.84 -6.00
C ALA A 880 25.41 -21.29 -5.60
N SER A 881 24.45 -20.36 -5.51
CA SER A 881 23.03 -20.63 -5.25
C SER A 881 22.20 -20.83 -6.52
N GLY A 882 22.81 -20.61 -7.70
CA GLY A 882 22.14 -20.64 -9.00
C GLY A 882 21.49 -19.29 -9.38
N GLN A 883 21.75 -18.22 -8.63
CA GLN A 883 21.24 -16.88 -8.94
C GLN A 883 22.06 -16.23 -10.05
N ILE A 884 21.40 -15.61 -11.02
CA ILE A 884 22.06 -14.78 -12.05
C ILE A 884 22.56 -13.49 -11.40
N VAL A 885 23.87 -13.25 -11.47
CA VAL A 885 24.55 -12.10 -10.87
C VAL A 885 25.08 -11.09 -11.89
N ALA A 886 25.27 -11.53 -13.13
CA ALA A 886 25.48 -10.67 -14.29
C ALA A 886 25.01 -11.40 -15.54
N GLN A 887 24.62 -10.67 -16.59
CA GLN A 887 24.15 -11.28 -17.83
C GLN A 887 24.50 -10.42 -19.04
N ALA A 888 24.69 -11.07 -20.18
CA ALA A 888 24.89 -10.44 -21.47
C ALA A 888 24.11 -11.18 -22.57
N ASP A 889 23.12 -10.50 -23.11
CA ASP A 889 22.22 -10.99 -24.15
C ASP A 889 22.39 -10.15 -25.39
N ALA A 890 22.94 -10.72 -26.45
CA ALA A 890 23.13 -9.99 -27.69
C ALA A 890 23.07 -10.89 -28.91
N ILE A 891 22.83 -10.27 -30.07
CA ILE A 891 23.14 -10.90 -31.35
C ILE A 891 24.68 -10.98 -31.41
N PRO A 892 25.25 -12.15 -31.73
CA PRO A 892 26.70 -12.35 -31.86
C PRO A 892 27.39 -11.30 -32.73
N ILE A 893 28.66 -11.05 -32.45
CA ILE A 893 29.47 -10.05 -33.17
C ILE A 893 28.79 -8.66 -33.14
N ASN A 894 28.03 -8.36 -32.08
CA ASN A 894 27.25 -7.13 -31.95
C ASN A 894 26.31 -6.84 -33.13
N GLY A 895 25.79 -7.89 -33.79
CA GLY A 895 24.91 -7.74 -34.96
C GLY A 895 25.63 -7.36 -36.26
N ALA A 896 26.97 -7.32 -36.28
CA ALA A 896 27.75 -6.94 -37.47
C ALA A 896 27.60 -7.93 -38.64
N LEU A 897 27.14 -9.15 -38.38
CA LEU A 897 26.89 -10.17 -39.41
C LEU A 897 25.61 -10.98 -39.09
N PRO A 898 24.52 -10.80 -39.84
CA PRO A 898 23.26 -11.50 -39.57
C PRO A 898 23.38 -13.01 -39.84
N MET A 899 22.95 -13.85 -38.89
CA MET A 899 23.09 -15.32 -38.96
C MET A 899 22.65 -16.01 -40.25
N PRO A 900 21.61 -15.54 -40.98
CA PRO A 900 21.23 -16.12 -42.27
C PRO A 900 22.34 -16.12 -43.34
N VAL A 901 23.44 -15.40 -43.10
CA VAL A 901 24.57 -15.26 -44.03
C VAL A 901 25.76 -16.14 -43.65
N TRP A 902 25.68 -16.81 -42.48
CA TRP A 902 26.69 -17.76 -42.03
C TRP A 902 26.65 -19.00 -42.91
N ARG A 903 27.82 -19.56 -43.25
CA ARG A 903 27.89 -20.72 -44.16
C ARG A 903 28.17 -22.00 -43.37
N ALA A 904 27.53 -23.10 -43.78
CA ALA A 904 27.81 -24.41 -43.20
C ALA A 904 29.31 -24.74 -43.24
N GLY A 905 29.86 -25.14 -42.10
CA GLY A 905 31.28 -25.45 -41.90
C GLY A 905 32.17 -24.25 -41.53
N GLU A 906 31.63 -23.04 -41.49
CA GLU A 906 32.35 -21.84 -41.07
C GLU A 906 32.48 -21.74 -39.54
N TYR A 907 33.55 -21.10 -39.08
CA TYR A 907 33.76 -20.75 -37.69
C TYR A 907 33.47 -19.26 -37.45
N VAL A 908 32.70 -18.97 -36.40
CA VAL A 908 32.36 -17.62 -35.97
C VAL A 908 32.91 -17.36 -34.57
N THR A 909 33.68 -16.29 -34.42
CA THR A 909 34.23 -15.85 -33.12
C THR A 909 33.35 -14.75 -32.53
N ASP A 910 32.88 -14.93 -31.30
CA ASP A 910 31.98 -14.02 -30.61
C ASP A 910 32.59 -13.58 -29.26
N GLN A 911 32.69 -12.27 -29.05
CA GLN A 911 33.30 -11.69 -27.86
C GLN A 911 32.24 -11.10 -26.94
N VAL A 912 32.26 -11.50 -25.67
CA VAL A 912 31.29 -11.13 -24.65
C VAL A 912 32.02 -10.50 -23.48
N GLU A 913 31.60 -9.30 -23.10
CA GLU A 913 32.03 -8.63 -21.88
C GLU A 913 30.89 -8.63 -20.87
N LEU A 914 31.13 -9.21 -19.70
CA LEU A 914 30.19 -9.22 -18.58
C LEU A 914 30.71 -8.25 -17.52
N PRO A 915 30.00 -7.13 -17.24
CA PRO A 915 30.34 -6.29 -16.11
C PRO A 915 30.05 -7.04 -14.81
N THR A 916 31.05 -7.17 -13.94
CA THR A 916 30.92 -7.85 -12.66
C THR A 916 31.41 -6.95 -11.53
N SER A 917 30.75 -6.94 -10.37
CA SER A 917 31.34 -6.24 -9.21
C SER A 917 32.37 -7.13 -8.52
N ALA A 918 33.47 -6.55 -8.03
CA ALA A 918 34.52 -7.27 -7.29
C ALA A 918 34.03 -7.97 -6.00
N GLN A 919 32.76 -7.80 -5.61
CA GLN A 919 32.16 -8.36 -4.40
C GLN A 919 31.28 -9.59 -4.63
N VAL A 920 31.08 -10.02 -5.88
CA VAL A 920 30.14 -11.12 -6.20
C VAL A 920 30.87 -12.34 -6.75
N ASP A 921 30.77 -13.47 -6.04
CA ASP A 921 31.39 -14.73 -6.42
C ASP A 921 30.59 -15.42 -7.55
N VAL A 922 31.14 -15.40 -8.77
CA VAL A 922 30.57 -16.12 -9.91
C VAL A 922 31.04 -17.59 -9.88
N ALA A 923 30.10 -18.52 -9.89
CA ALA A 923 30.35 -19.96 -9.86
C ALA A 923 30.47 -20.58 -11.27
N SER A 924 29.64 -20.17 -12.23
CA SER A 924 29.72 -20.64 -13.63
C SER A 924 29.16 -19.62 -14.63
N LEU A 925 29.48 -19.80 -15.92
CA LEU A 925 28.93 -19.01 -17.03
C LEU A 925 28.02 -19.90 -17.88
N CYS A 926 26.71 -19.68 -17.81
CA CYS A 926 25.74 -20.45 -18.58
C CYS A 926 25.43 -19.78 -19.92
N VAL A 927 25.65 -20.51 -21.02
CA VAL A 927 25.50 -20.05 -22.40
C VAL A 927 24.36 -20.78 -23.08
N GLY A 928 23.55 -20.05 -23.84
CA GLY A 928 22.55 -20.64 -24.71
C GLY A 928 22.05 -19.68 -25.78
N TRP A 929 21.18 -20.18 -26.63
CA TRP A 929 20.57 -19.44 -27.73
C TRP A 929 19.07 -19.37 -27.54
N TYR A 930 18.47 -18.27 -27.96
CA TYR A 930 17.03 -18.14 -28.07
C TYR A 930 16.63 -17.33 -29.30
N GLN A 931 15.41 -17.55 -29.76
CA GLN A 931 14.79 -16.74 -30.81
C GLN A 931 14.32 -15.40 -30.22
N PRO A 932 14.75 -14.23 -30.73
CA PRO A 932 14.45 -12.93 -30.13
C PRO A 932 12.96 -12.59 -30.14
N GLU A 933 12.22 -13.02 -31.17
CA GLU A 933 10.79 -12.74 -31.29
C GLU A 933 9.94 -13.61 -30.35
N SER A 934 10.34 -14.86 -30.09
CA SER A 934 9.56 -15.82 -29.29
C SER A 934 10.09 -16.02 -27.86
N GLY A 935 11.34 -15.65 -27.59
CA GLY A 935 12.03 -15.98 -26.34
C GLY A 935 12.39 -17.47 -26.20
N GLU A 936 12.06 -18.32 -27.18
CA GLU A 936 12.25 -19.76 -27.07
C GLU A 936 13.74 -20.10 -27.12
N ARG A 937 14.25 -20.73 -26.06
CA ARG A 937 15.61 -21.26 -26.02
C ARG A 937 15.74 -22.46 -26.95
N LEU A 938 16.82 -22.54 -27.72
CA LEU A 938 17.06 -23.69 -28.59
C LEU A 938 17.52 -24.89 -27.75
N PRO A 939 17.04 -26.11 -28.04
CA PRO A 939 17.52 -27.32 -27.38
C PRO A 939 19.02 -27.49 -27.64
N VAL A 940 19.75 -27.99 -26.65
CA VAL A 940 21.18 -28.22 -26.74
C VAL A 940 21.51 -29.64 -26.32
N ARG A 941 22.34 -30.32 -27.11
CA ARG A 941 22.86 -31.66 -26.81
C ARG A 941 24.33 -31.57 -26.44
N LEU A 942 24.69 -32.26 -25.37
CA LEU A 942 26.08 -32.41 -24.95
C LEU A 942 26.71 -33.64 -25.60
N LEU A 943 28.04 -33.73 -25.57
CA LEU A 943 28.80 -34.93 -25.98
C LEU A 943 28.33 -36.26 -25.36
N SER A 944 27.67 -36.22 -24.19
CA SER A 944 27.09 -37.39 -23.52
C SER A 944 25.87 -37.97 -24.26
N GLY A 945 25.33 -37.25 -25.25
CA GLY A 945 24.11 -37.60 -25.97
C GLY A 945 22.82 -37.18 -25.26
N GLU A 946 22.92 -36.55 -24.09
CA GLU A 946 21.79 -36.02 -23.33
C GLU A 946 21.48 -34.56 -23.72
N GLU A 947 20.19 -34.20 -23.66
CA GLU A 947 19.74 -32.81 -23.79
C GLU A 947 20.01 -32.07 -22.48
N ALA A 948 20.62 -30.88 -22.52
CA ALA A 948 20.96 -30.16 -21.31
C ALA A 948 19.73 -29.50 -20.67
N ALA A 949 19.68 -29.55 -19.34
CA ALA A 949 18.67 -28.85 -18.55
C ALA A 949 18.66 -27.34 -18.84
N ASP A 950 17.47 -26.74 -18.79
CA ASP A 950 17.24 -25.31 -19.07
C ASP A 950 17.72 -24.82 -20.45
N ARG A 951 17.97 -25.75 -21.37
CA ARG A 951 18.41 -25.51 -22.75
C ARG A 951 19.68 -24.64 -22.84
N GLN A 952 20.61 -24.88 -21.91
CA GLN A 952 21.87 -24.13 -21.79
C GLN A 952 23.05 -25.03 -21.39
N VAL A 953 24.28 -24.58 -21.64
CA VAL A 953 25.50 -25.22 -21.17
C VAL A 953 26.23 -24.29 -20.20
N CYS A 954 26.56 -24.77 -19.00
CA CYS A 954 27.30 -23.97 -18.01
C CYS A 954 28.80 -24.28 -18.08
N LEU A 955 29.56 -23.29 -18.54
CA LEU A 955 31.00 -23.31 -18.70
C LEU A 955 31.67 -23.12 -17.33
N PRO A 956 32.60 -24.02 -16.94
CA PRO A 956 33.30 -23.90 -15.68
C PRO A 956 34.28 -22.73 -15.71
N LEU A 957 34.24 -21.96 -14.63
CA LEU A 957 35.16 -20.89 -14.31
C LEU A 957 36.42 -21.48 -13.66
N ARG A 958 37.27 -22.20 -14.41
CA ARG A 958 38.53 -22.74 -13.87
C ARG A 958 39.57 -21.66 -13.56
#